data_AF-A0A397GI02-F1
#
_entry.id   AF-A0A397GI02-F1
#
_cell.length_a   1.000
_cell.length_b   1.000
_cell.length_c   1.000
_cell.angle_alpha   90.00
_cell.angle_beta   90.00
_cell.angle_gamma   90.00
#
_symmetry.space_group_name_H-M   'P 1'
#
loop_
_entity.id
_entity.type
_entity.pdbx_description
1 polymer ?
#
loop_
_entity_poly.entity_id
_entity_poly.type
_entity_poly.pdbx_seq_one_letter_code
_entity_poly.pdbx_strand_id
1 'polypeptide(L)'
;MSPAAASNRQIRLVRLAHVYYTHQDLDKAARFLEDFGFQETGRVGKTIYYRGTSAEPFVYCAQQGDVDRFGGAAFVVESMADLEYAARTLPSTSEVYQLDCPGGGLCVTFADPVDGFAFHLVYGQTPLEATAVMQEPRYNYPTEKHRPSNSCQRFKPGPAPVHKLGHFGMCVTDFARAYDFYTTRFNFKASDLLHDEHGKDISAFMHLDRGEELVDHHCFFLFEGPKSHVHHSSFETTDFDTQLLGHHWLRQRGYANCWGVGRHIMGSQIFDYWFDPSGFILEHYVDGDLVNEDYPTNRSPASPNNLHVWGPPTLPFLGNIHQIPRRGSYLKFTEWAEKYGGLYSLKLGTGTAVVITDRRIVKELIDRKSSKYSNRPASFVAHTITGGDHLLVMQYGALWRTLRKLVHQYFMESMVEKSHLRVQNAEAVQMLRDFCVRPDQHMLHPKRYSNSITMSLVYGIRTPSVHTPHMTQLYEMMDQWSQVMEPGNTPPVDIYSFLHYIPQRLFGDWLSRAKGVSAHMNNLYAEYLDRVEARRDKRGSTGSFIDSVLDQNDKLGLTRHQLYFLGGVLLEGGSDTSSAIILAFIHAMTKWNEVLRKAQAEIDAVVGEDRTPVWADYDRLPYTATVVKEAMRWRPAVPLAFPHAAAEGIYPLFALLNLVLTGSLDDWIDGHLIPKGTTVIVNGWGLHHDKRRFPNSDVFDPDHYRGQTALASDLAGAPDYNSRDHYGYGTGRRICPGIHVAERNLFLGIAKLIWAFSIEAGKDEAGNLIPPDLNPETGYSEGFLVCARDFACRITPRSAARRATIMREFKQAQEEVFSCYENPV
;
A
#
# COMPACT_ATOMS: atom_id res chain seq x y z
N MET A 1 -49.36 -34.96 -35.92
CA MET A 1 -48.18 -34.31 -36.50
C MET A 1 -47.75 -33.22 -35.55
N SER A 2 -46.67 -33.43 -34.80
CA SER A 2 -46.09 -32.40 -33.92
C SER A 2 -45.61 -31.21 -34.76
N PRO A 3 -45.71 -29.96 -34.27
CA PRO A 3 -45.10 -28.83 -34.94
C PRO A 3 -43.58 -29.02 -34.88
N ALA A 4 -42.93 -28.98 -36.04
CA ALA A 4 -41.48 -28.98 -36.13
C ALA A 4 -40.92 -27.77 -35.37
N ALA A 5 -39.92 -28.01 -34.52
CA ALA A 5 -39.13 -26.96 -33.90
C ALA A 5 -38.48 -26.12 -35.02
N ALA A 6 -38.99 -24.91 -35.25
CA ALA A 6 -38.34 -23.96 -36.14
C ALA A 6 -36.96 -23.65 -35.55
N SER A 7 -35.88 -24.02 -36.25
CA SER A 7 -34.54 -23.61 -35.85
C SER A 7 -34.48 -22.09 -35.83
N ASN A 8 -34.25 -21.49 -34.67
CA ASN A 8 -34.14 -20.04 -34.56
C ASN A 8 -32.89 -19.57 -35.33
N ARG A 9 -33.10 -19.02 -36.53
CA ARG A 9 -32.03 -18.40 -37.33
C ARG A 9 -31.52 -17.16 -36.58
N GLN A 10 -30.21 -17.07 -36.36
CA GLN A 10 -29.53 -15.85 -35.90
C GLN A 10 -29.46 -14.81 -37.04
N ILE A 11 -29.66 -13.55 -36.68
CA ILE A 11 -29.39 -12.38 -37.54
C ILE A 11 -27.88 -12.17 -37.56
N ARG A 12 -27.28 -12.20 -38.75
CA ARG A 12 -25.82 -12.06 -38.91
C ARG A 12 -25.42 -10.59 -38.91
N LEU A 13 -24.73 -10.18 -37.86
CA LEU A 13 -24.10 -8.87 -37.72
C LEU A 13 -22.68 -8.93 -38.30
N VAL A 14 -22.25 -7.82 -38.89
CA VAL A 14 -20.93 -7.66 -39.52
C VAL A 14 -20.00 -6.85 -38.62
N ARG A 15 -20.48 -5.70 -38.13
CA ARG A 15 -19.72 -4.80 -37.26
C ARG A 15 -20.64 -3.85 -36.51
N LEU A 16 -20.13 -3.28 -35.43
CA LEU A 16 -20.73 -2.11 -34.79
C LEU A 16 -20.60 -0.91 -35.74
N ALA A 17 -21.71 -0.19 -35.93
CA ALA A 17 -21.82 0.88 -36.92
C ALA A 17 -21.60 2.25 -36.27
N HIS A 18 -22.49 2.63 -35.35
CA HIS A 18 -22.52 3.95 -34.75
C HIS A 18 -23.39 3.97 -33.48
N VAL A 19 -23.28 5.04 -32.69
CA VAL A 19 -24.08 5.27 -31.48
C VAL A 19 -24.87 6.56 -31.56
N TYR A 20 -26.06 6.58 -30.95
CA TYR A 20 -26.91 7.76 -30.85
C TYR A 20 -26.89 8.32 -29.43
N TYR A 21 -26.63 9.62 -29.30
CA TYR A 21 -26.72 10.34 -28.04
C TYR A 21 -27.53 11.62 -28.23
N THR A 22 -28.48 11.84 -27.34
CA THR A 22 -29.22 13.08 -27.21
C THR A 22 -28.55 13.94 -26.15
N HIS A 23 -28.29 15.20 -26.45
CA HIS A 23 -27.69 16.19 -25.55
C HIS A 23 -28.64 17.38 -25.38
N GLN A 24 -28.79 17.86 -24.14
CA GLN A 24 -29.49 19.12 -23.86
C GLN A 24 -28.73 20.31 -24.45
N ASP A 25 -27.41 20.32 -24.27
CA ASP A 25 -26.50 21.35 -24.76
C ASP A 25 -25.62 20.78 -25.88
N LEU A 26 -26.20 20.68 -27.08
CA LEU A 26 -25.53 20.13 -28.25
C LEU A 26 -24.25 20.91 -28.62
N ASP A 27 -24.18 22.21 -28.34
CA ASP A 27 -23.00 23.02 -28.64
C ASP A 27 -21.83 22.71 -27.70
N LYS A 28 -22.10 22.45 -26.41
CA LYS A 28 -21.06 21.94 -25.49
C LYS A 28 -20.60 20.56 -25.89
N ALA A 29 -21.54 19.66 -26.20
CA ALA A 29 -21.22 18.31 -26.64
C ALA A 29 -20.36 18.35 -27.91
N ALA A 30 -20.71 19.17 -28.90
CA ALA A 30 -19.96 19.32 -30.15
C ALA A 30 -18.51 19.75 -29.92
N ARG A 31 -18.26 20.74 -29.05
CA ARG A 31 -16.89 21.18 -28.70
C ARG A 31 -16.09 20.06 -28.05
N PHE A 32 -16.71 19.30 -27.15
CA PHE A 32 -16.04 18.15 -26.53
C PHE A 32 -15.73 17.07 -27.56
N LEU A 33 -16.68 16.71 -28.43
CA LEU A 33 -16.48 15.67 -29.44
C LEU A 33 -15.37 16.02 -30.43
N GLU A 34 -15.26 17.29 -30.84
CA GLU A 34 -14.14 17.79 -31.64
C GLU A 34 -12.80 17.69 -30.88
N ASP A 35 -12.76 18.12 -29.62
CA ASP A 35 -11.56 18.04 -28.77
C ASP A 35 -11.20 16.58 -28.40
N PHE A 36 -12.18 15.68 -28.39
CA PHE A 36 -12.03 14.25 -28.20
C PHE A 36 -11.46 13.57 -29.46
N GLY A 37 -11.56 14.24 -30.63
CA GLY A 37 -10.91 13.81 -31.87
C GLY A 37 -11.86 13.23 -32.92
N PHE A 38 -13.16 13.47 -32.79
CA PHE A 38 -14.10 13.19 -33.86
C PHE A 38 -14.03 14.23 -35.00
N GLN A 39 -14.44 13.81 -36.20
CA GLN A 39 -14.57 14.69 -37.36
C GLN A 39 -16.04 14.81 -37.76
N GLU A 40 -16.56 16.04 -37.83
CA GLU A 40 -17.93 16.27 -38.32
C GLU A 40 -18.01 15.91 -39.82
N THR A 41 -18.98 15.08 -40.19
CA THR A 41 -19.21 14.66 -41.59
C THR A 41 -20.51 15.19 -42.18
N GLY A 42 -21.41 15.73 -41.36
CA GLY A 42 -22.67 16.29 -41.83
C GLY A 42 -23.64 16.65 -40.71
N ARG A 43 -24.66 17.44 -41.06
CA ARG A 43 -25.76 17.83 -40.17
C ARG A 43 -27.10 17.66 -40.87
N VAL A 44 -28.09 17.13 -40.15
CA VAL A 44 -29.48 17.05 -40.61
C VAL A 44 -30.37 17.56 -39.48
N GLY A 45 -31.07 18.68 -39.71
CA GLY A 45 -31.88 19.33 -38.68
C GLY A 45 -31.04 19.70 -37.45
N LYS A 46 -31.43 19.17 -36.27
CA LYS A 46 -30.73 19.37 -34.99
C LYS A 46 -29.81 18.19 -34.61
N THR A 47 -29.29 17.50 -35.61
CA THR A 47 -28.43 16.33 -35.45
C THR A 47 -27.10 16.55 -36.16
N ILE A 48 -26.00 16.26 -35.47
CA ILE A 48 -24.63 16.30 -35.98
C ILE A 48 -24.11 14.87 -36.07
N TYR A 49 -23.52 14.53 -37.22
CA TYR A 49 -22.91 13.23 -37.46
C TYR A 49 -21.40 13.34 -37.46
N TYR A 50 -20.77 12.51 -36.65
CA TYR A 50 -19.32 12.47 -36.45
C TYR A 50 -18.75 11.15 -36.93
N ARG A 51 -17.67 11.22 -37.71
CA ARG A 51 -16.92 10.06 -38.20
C ARG A 51 -15.53 9.98 -37.58
N GLY A 52 -14.95 8.78 -37.65
CA GLY A 52 -13.53 8.56 -37.42
C GLY A 52 -12.72 8.62 -38.72
N THR A 53 -11.46 8.19 -38.66
CA THR A 53 -10.55 8.17 -39.81
C THR A 53 -10.78 6.99 -40.76
N SER A 54 -11.49 5.96 -40.30
CA SER A 54 -11.89 4.78 -41.08
C SER A 54 -12.95 5.09 -42.17
N ALA A 55 -13.37 4.06 -42.91
CA ALA A 55 -14.28 4.20 -44.05
C ALA A 55 -15.77 4.35 -43.65
N GLU A 56 -16.06 4.23 -42.36
CA GLU A 56 -17.38 4.35 -41.79
C GLU A 56 -17.97 5.74 -42.06
N PRO A 57 -19.23 5.84 -42.51
CA PRO A 57 -19.83 7.13 -42.83
C PRO A 57 -19.94 8.05 -41.62
N PHE A 58 -20.23 7.47 -40.46
CA PHE A 58 -20.18 8.09 -39.14
C PHE A 58 -20.13 7.00 -38.07
N VAL A 59 -19.71 7.37 -36.87
CA VAL A 59 -19.58 6.48 -35.69
C VAL A 59 -20.29 7.04 -34.46
N TYR A 60 -20.59 8.34 -34.43
CA TYR A 60 -21.32 9.00 -33.35
C TYR A 60 -22.36 9.98 -33.92
N CYS A 61 -23.58 9.90 -33.42
CA CYS A 61 -24.68 10.79 -33.78
C CYS A 61 -25.09 11.60 -32.54
N ALA A 62 -24.83 12.91 -32.58
CA ALA A 62 -25.18 13.86 -31.52
C ALA A 62 -26.47 14.61 -31.89
N GLN A 63 -27.56 14.37 -31.18
CA GLN A 63 -28.85 14.99 -31.41
C GLN A 63 -29.19 15.98 -30.28
N GLN A 64 -29.78 17.13 -30.61
CA GLN A 64 -30.35 18.00 -29.58
C GLN A 64 -31.71 17.50 -29.09
N GLY A 65 -31.93 17.49 -27.77
CA GLY A 65 -33.24 17.21 -27.18
C GLY A 65 -33.39 17.83 -25.79
N ASP A 66 -34.53 17.59 -25.15
CA ASP A 66 -34.85 18.21 -23.84
C ASP A 66 -34.18 17.49 -22.66
N VAL A 67 -33.68 16.27 -22.87
CA VAL A 67 -33.04 15.44 -21.83
C VAL A 67 -31.85 14.72 -22.44
N ASP A 68 -30.76 14.65 -21.68
CA ASP A 68 -29.59 13.85 -22.07
C ASP A 68 -29.96 12.37 -22.04
N ARG A 69 -29.80 11.67 -23.17
CA ARG A 69 -30.18 10.25 -23.27
C ARG A 69 -29.32 9.49 -24.27
N PHE A 70 -28.97 8.26 -23.93
CA PHE A 70 -28.46 7.31 -24.91
C PHE A 70 -29.58 6.78 -25.80
N GLY A 71 -29.49 7.04 -27.10
CA GLY A 71 -30.48 6.70 -28.11
C GLY A 71 -30.33 5.29 -28.68
N GLY A 72 -29.27 4.56 -28.34
CA GLY A 72 -29.02 3.20 -28.81
C GLY A 72 -27.74 3.04 -29.65
N ALA A 73 -27.37 1.79 -29.87
CA ALA A 73 -26.25 1.40 -30.74
C ALA A 73 -26.78 0.78 -32.04
N ALA A 74 -26.06 1.01 -33.14
CA ALA A 74 -26.38 0.49 -34.45
C ALA A 74 -25.38 -0.58 -34.88
N PHE A 75 -25.85 -1.66 -35.48
CA PHE A 75 -25.02 -2.71 -36.09
C PHE A 75 -25.33 -2.85 -37.57
N VAL A 76 -24.30 -3.11 -38.36
CA VAL A 76 -24.47 -3.48 -39.77
C VAL A 76 -24.89 -4.94 -39.85
N VAL A 77 -25.98 -5.23 -40.56
CA VAL A 77 -26.39 -6.60 -40.87
C VAL A 77 -25.81 -7.07 -42.20
N GLU A 78 -25.56 -8.36 -42.31
CA GLU A 78 -24.90 -8.98 -43.47
C GLU A 78 -25.74 -8.91 -44.74
N SER A 79 -27.07 -9.02 -44.61
CA SER A 79 -27.97 -9.07 -45.76
C SER A 79 -29.28 -8.32 -45.53
N MET A 80 -29.92 -7.90 -46.63
CA MET A 80 -31.29 -7.39 -46.59
C MET A 80 -32.27 -8.42 -45.99
N ALA A 81 -32.02 -9.71 -46.23
CA ALA A 81 -32.84 -10.78 -45.66
C ALA A 81 -32.74 -10.85 -44.13
N ASP A 82 -31.56 -10.54 -43.55
CA ASP A 82 -31.39 -10.42 -42.10
C ASP A 82 -32.15 -9.20 -41.56
N LEU A 83 -32.09 -8.06 -42.26
CA LEU A 83 -32.82 -6.85 -41.88
C LEU A 83 -34.34 -7.08 -41.85
N GLU A 84 -34.89 -7.67 -42.91
CA GLU A 84 -36.32 -7.98 -43.00
C GLU A 84 -36.74 -9.06 -42.00
N TYR A 85 -35.89 -10.06 -41.76
CA TYR A 85 -36.15 -11.07 -40.75
C TYR A 85 -36.18 -10.45 -39.36
N ALA A 86 -35.28 -9.51 -39.06
CA ALA A 86 -35.30 -8.76 -37.82
C ALA A 86 -36.60 -7.96 -37.65
N ALA A 87 -37.03 -7.22 -38.68
CA ALA A 87 -38.28 -6.46 -38.69
C ALA A 87 -39.52 -7.30 -38.37
N ARG A 88 -39.53 -8.57 -38.81
CA ARG A 88 -40.66 -9.49 -38.61
C ARG A 88 -40.64 -10.22 -37.27
N THR A 89 -39.47 -10.39 -36.64
CA THR A 89 -39.29 -11.38 -35.56
C THR A 89 -38.74 -10.81 -34.26
N LEU A 90 -38.15 -9.62 -34.25
CA LEU A 90 -37.69 -8.97 -33.03
C LEU A 90 -38.86 -8.26 -32.30
N PRO A 91 -38.76 -8.10 -30.97
CA PRO A 91 -39.80 -7.42 -30.20
C PRO A 91 -39.80 -5.91 -30.47
N SER A 92 -40.96 -5.25 -30.31
CA SER A 92 -41.07 -3.78 -30.32
C SER A 92 -40.30 -3.10 -31.47
N THR A 93 -40.45 -3.65 -32.67
CA THR A 93 -39.62 -3.33 -33.83
C THR A 93 -40.36 -2.42 -34.80
N SER A 94 -39.64 -1.50 -35.44
CA SER A 94 -40.15 -0.65 -36.51
C SER A 94 -40.29 -1.43 -37.83
N GLU A 95 -41.07 -0.89 -38.77
CA GLU A 95 -40.90 -1.30 -40.17
C GLU A 95 -39.50 -0.92 -40.68
N VAL A 96 -39.08 -1.52 -41.80
CA VAL A 96 -37.83 -1.12 -42.48
C VAL A 96 -38.02 0.30 -43.02
N TYR A 97 -37.12 1.21 -42.64
CA TYR A 97 -37.16 2.60 -43.09
C TYR A 97 -35.81 3.05 -43.67
N GLN A 98 -35.84 4.09 -44.49
CA GLN A 98 -34.64 4.67 -45.10
C GLN A 98 -33.96 5.64 -44.13
N LEU A 99 -32.64 5.56 -44.00
CA LEU A 99 -31.84 6.48 -43.19
C LEU A 99 -31.56 7.77 -43.96
N ASP A 100 -31.92 8.90 -43.35
CA ASP A 100 -31.56 10.25 -43.80
C ASP A 100 -30.33 10.75 -43.04
N CYS A 101 -29.18 10.13 -43.29
CA CYS A 101 -27.90 10.43 -42.66
C CYS A 101 -26.73 10.19 -43.64
N PRO A 102 -25.49 10.65 -43.34
CA PRO A 102 -24.32 10.33 -44.15
C PRO A 102 -24.19 8.82 -44.40
N GLY A 103 -23.95 8.44 -45.66
CA GLY A 103 -23.91 7.05 -46.12
C GLY A 103 -25.28 6.41 -46.41
N GLY A 104 -26.39 7.00 -45.96
CA GLY A 104 -27.74 6.50 -46.20
C GLY A 104 -27.96 5.08 -45.68
N GLY A 105 -28.70 4.27 -46.45
CA GLY A 105 -29.01 2.88 -46.13
C GLY A 105 -30.43 2.67 -45.61
N LEU A 106 -30.73 1.43 -45.25
CA LEU A 106 -31.99 1.00 -44.64
C LEU A 106 -31.75 0.62 -43.19
N CYS A 107 -32.74 0.88 -42.34
CA CYS A 107 -32.65 0.62 -40.90
C CYS A 107 -33.92 -0.03 -40.37
N VAL A 108 -33.74 -0.82 -39.32
CA VAL A 108 -34.80 -1.34 -38.45
C VAL A 108 -34.38 -1.02 -37.01
N THR A 109 -35.28 -0.40 -36.25
CA THR A 109 -35.04 -0.14 -34.81
C THR A 109 -35.91 -1.07 -33.99
N PHE A 110 -35.32 -1.70 -32.99
CA PHE A 110 -36.06 -2.49 -32.01
C PHE A 110 -35.68 -2.09 -30.59
N ALA A 111 -36.58 -2.31 -29.63
CA ALA A 111 -36.28 -2.17 -28.21
C ALA A 111 -35.99 -3.55 -27.62
N ASP A 112 -34.89 -3.70 -26.89
CA ASP A 112 -34.55 -4.97 -26.25
C ASP A 112 -35.65 -5.40 -25.26
N PRO A 113 -35.90 -6.71 -25.09
CA PRO A 113 -37.02 -7.22 -24.32
C PRO A 113 -36.82 -7.18 -22.79
N VAL A 114 -35.65 -6.76 -22.30
CA VAL A 114 -35.32 -6.68 -20.87
C VAL A 114 -35.53 -5.27 -20.36
N ASP A 115 -34.83 -4.29 -20.95
CA ASP A 115 -34.77 -2.92 -20.44
C ASP A 115 -35.31 -1.88 -21.42
N GLY A 116 -35.65 -2.28 -22.65
CA GLY A 116 -36.21 -1.40 -23.67
C GLY A 116 -35.17 -0.48 -24.32
N PHE A 117 -33.88 -0.81 -24.25
CA PHE A 117 -32.83 -0.13 -24.99
C PHE A 117 -33.06 -0.26 -26.49
N ALA A 118 -32.94 0.87 -27.19
CA ALA A 118 -32.99 0.87 -28.63
C ALA A 118 -31.71 0.25 -29.22
N PHE A 119 -31.90 -0.62 -30.19
CA PHE A 119 -30.88 -1.15 -31.08
C PHE A 119 -31.31 -0.90 -32.52
N HIS A 120 -30.34 -0.51 -33.35
CA HIS A 120 -30.58 -0.21 -34.76
C HIS A 120 -29.83 -1.23 -35.62
N LEU A 121 -30.51 -1.80 -36.61
CA LEU A 121 -29.92 -2.73 -37.57
C LEU A 121 -29.89 -2.05 -38.92
N VAL A 122 -28.72 -1.94 -39.52
CA VAL A 122 -28.49 -1.11 -40.69
C VAL A 122 -27.96 -1.95 -41.86
N TYR A 123 -28.48 -1.70 -43.06
CA TYR A 123 -28.05 -2.36 -44.29
C TYR A 123 -27.81 -1.35 -45.41
N GLY A 124 -26.77 -1.58 -46.22
CA GLY A 124 -26.54 -0.82 -47.44
C GLY A 124 -26.04 0.62 -47.23
N GLN A 125 -25.37 0.90 -46.11
CA GLN A 125 -24.64 2.16 -45.93
C GLN A 125 -23.50 2.25 -46.94
N THR A 126 -23.40 3.39 -47.64
CA THR A 126 -22.30 3.69 -48.58
C THR A 126 -21.08 4.15 -47.80
N PRO A 127 -19.93 3.43 -47.84
CA PRO A 127 -18.71 3.86 -47.17
C PRO A 127 -18.17 5.18 -47.73
N LEU A 128 -17.40 5.89 -46.91
CA LEU A 128 -16.64 7.07 -47.34
C LEU A 128 -15.17 6.70 -47.52
N GLU A 129 -14.42 7.51 -48.27
CA GLU A 129 -12.97 7.37 -48.36
C GLU A 129 -12.36 7.57 -46.96
N ALA A 130 -11.48 6.65 -46.56
CA ALA A 130 -10.75 6.75 -45.30
C ALA A 130 -9.83 7.98 -45.33
N THR A 131 -9.81 8.76 -44.25
CA THR A 131 -8.91 9.92 -44.16
C THR A 131 -7.49 9.44 -43.88
N ALA A 132 -6.47 10.22 -44.28
CA ALA A 132 -5.07 9.86 -44.02
C ALA A 132 -4.83 9.58 -42.53
N VAL A 133 -4.50 8.33 -42.21
CA VAL A 133 -4.13 7.90 -40.85
C VAL A 133 -2.81 8.57 -40.47
N MET A 134 -2.64 8.94 -39.20
CA MET A 134 -1.32 9.34 -38.71
C MET A 134 -0.29 8.25 -39.02
N GLN A 135 0.91 8.65 -39.42
CA GLN A 135 1.97 7.71 -39.76
C GLN A 135 2.23 6.77 -38.58
N GLU A 136 2.09 5.45 -38.80
CA GLU A 136 2.34 4.46 -37.77
C GLU A 136 3.72 4.67 -37.13
N PRO A 137 3.79 4.84 -35.80
CA PRO A 137 5.05 5.04 -35.12
C PRO A 137 5.94 3.81 -35.27
N ARG A 138 7.18 4.03 -35.69
CA ARG A 138 8.20 2.97 -35.72
C ARG A 138 8.92 2.97 -34.38
N TYR A 139 8.45 2.14 -33.46
CA TYR A 139 9.10 1.99 -32.16
C TYR A 139 10.52 1.46 -32.31
N ASN A 140 11.44 1.88 -31.44
CA ASN A 140 12.75 1.25 -31.33
C ASN A 140 12.76 0.48 -30.01
N TYR A 141 12.91 -0.83 -30.06
CA TYR A 141 13.09 -1.68 -28.88
C TYR A 141 14.55 -1.63 -28.40
N PRO A 142 14.87 -2.13 -27.18
CA PRO A 142 16.23 -2.10 -26.65
C PRO A 142 17.28 -2.71 -27.59
N THR A 143 16.95 -3.85 -28.20
CA THR A 143 17.85 -4.64 -29.07
C THR A 143 17.59 -4.47 -30.57
N GLU A 144 16.43 -3.93 -30.95
CA GLU A 144 16.01 -3.79 -32.35
C GLU A 144 15.57 -2.36 -32.65
N LYS A 145 16.13 -1.76 -33.71
CA LYS A 145 15.82 -0.38 -34.10
C LYS A 145 15.10 -0.39 -35.44
N HIS A 146 13.78 -0.13 -35.43
CA HIS A 146 12.95 -0.11 -36.62
C HIS A 146 12.96 1.24 -37.36
N ARG A 147 13.51 2.29 -36.75
CA ARG A 147 13.60 3.62 -37.38
C ARG A 147 14.79 3.73 -38.34
N PRO A 148 14.60 4.31 -39.54
CA PRO A 148 15.70 4.63 -40.45
C PRO A 148 16.78 5.49 -39.80
N SER A 149 18.03 5.31 -40.22
CA SER A 149 19.15 6.14 -39.77
C SER A 149 18.85 7.63 -40.00
N ASN A 150 19.16 8.47 -39.01
CA ASN A 150 18.94 9.93 -39.03
C ASN A 150 17.46 10.36 -39.12
N SER A 151 16.51 9.48 -38.80
CA SER A 151 15.10 9.86 -38.65
C SER A 151 14.72 10.12 -37.19
N CYS A 152 13.86 11.13 -36.97
CA CYS A 152 13.29 11.46 -35.66
C CYS A 152 11.78 11.24 -35.68
N GLN A 153 11.23 10.74 -34.58
CA GLN A 153 9.79 10.72 -34.33
C GLN A 153 9.44 11.92 -33.44
N ARG A 154 8.51 12.76 -33.90
CA ARG A 154 8.06 13.97 -33.22
C ARG A 154 6.56 14.08 -33.39
N PHE A 155 5.85 14.27 -32.29
CA PHE A 155 4.41 14.37 -32.29
C PHE A 155 3.98 15.83 -32.19
N LYS A 156 2.79 16.14 -32.73
CA LYS A 156 2.14 17.44 -32.57
C LYS A 156 1.05 17.31 -31.48
N PRO A 157 1.05 18.17 -30.45
CA PRO A 157 -0.05 18.19 -29.48
C PRO A 157 -1.39 18.48 -30.15
N GLY A 158 -2.44 17.81 -29.72
CA GLY A 158 -3.80 17.98 -30.25
C GLY A 158 -4.74 16.86 -29.79
N PRO A 159 -6.01 16.88 -30.26
CA PRO A 159 -6.95 15.77 -30.08
C PRO A 159 -6.36 14.45 -30.58
N ALA A 160 -6.72 13.33 -29.93
CA ALA A 160 -6.41 12.00 -30.44
C ALA A 160 -7.47 11.61 -31.49
N PRO A 161 -7.14 11.54 -32.79
CA PRO A 161 -8.14 11.26 -33.81
C PRO A 161 -8.79 9.90 -33.59
N VAL A 162 -10.12 9.89 -33.57
CA VAL A 162 -10.89 8.64 -33.51
C VAL A 162 -10.72 7.89 -34.83
N HIS A 163 -10.38 6.60 -34.76
CA HIS A 163 -10.31 5.71 -35.90
C HIS A 163 -11.65 5.07 -36.22
N LYS A 164 -12.18 4.26 -35.30
CA LYS A 164 -13.51 3.61 -35.40
C LYS A 164 -14.18 3.53 -34.03
N LEU A 165 -15.47 3.17 -34.01
CA LEU A 165 -16.17 2.75 -32.80
C LEU A 165 -15.87 1.25 -32.58
N GLY A 166 -15.20 0.91 -31.48
CA GLY A 166 -14.83 -0.47 -31.16
C GLY A 166 -15.95 -1.20 -30.44
N HIS A 167 -16.33 -0.68 -29.27
CA HIS A 167 -17.39 -1.28 -28.46
C HIS A 167 -18.26 -0.26 -27.74
N PHE A 168 -19.36 -0.76 -27.21
CA PHE A 168 -20.16 -0.04 -26.21
C PHE A 168 -20.60 -0.99 -25.09
N GLY A 169 -20.95 -0.38 -23.98
CA GLY A 169 -21.30 -1.04 -22.73
C GLY A 169 -22.67 -0.70 -22.22
N MET A 170 -23.35 -1.67 -21.62
CA MET A 170 -24.63 -1.43 -20.94
C MET A 170 -24.71 -2.10 -19.58
N CYS A 171 -25.35 -1.41 -18.65
CA CYS A 171 -25.92 -2.01 -17.46
C CYS A 171 -27.33 -2.47 -17.77
N VAL A 172 -27.66 -3.73 -17.47
CA VAL A 172 -28.97 -4.33 -17.67
C VAL A 172 -29.56 -4.80 -16.34
N THR A 173 -30.90 -4.86 -16.23
CA THR A 173 -31.56 -5.27 -14.98
C THR A 173 -31.68 -6.79 -14.83
N ASP A 174 -31.59 -7.54 -15.93
CA ASP A 174 -31.58 -9.01 -15.94
C ASP A 174 -30.54 -9.51 -16.95
N PHE A 175 -29.34 -9.84 -16.45
CA PHE A 175 -28.23 -10.26 -17.30
C PHE A 175 -28.54 -11.54 -18.06
N ALA A 176 -29.12 -12.54 -17.38
CA ALA A 176 -29.35 -13.85 -17.97
C ALA A 176 -30.31 -13.77 -19.16
N ARG A 177 -31.41 -13.01 -19.02
CA ARG A 177 -32.36 -12.79 -20.12
C ARG A 177 -31.77 -11.95 -21.25
N ALA A 178 -30.99 -10.92 -20.92
CA ALA A 178 -30.34 -10.08 -21.93
C ALA A 178 -29.31 -10.89 -22.73
N TYR A 179 -28.43 -11.60 -22.04
CA TYR A 179 -27.40 -12.46 -22.62
C TYR A 179 -28.01 -13.54 -23.53
N ASP A 180 -29.05 -14.24 -23.07
CA ASP A 180 -29.76 -15.25 -23.87
C ASP A 180 -30.37 -14.61 -25.14
N PHE A 181 -31.05 -13.47 -25.00
CA PHE A 181 -31.63 -12.78 -26.15
C PHE A 181 -30.55 -12.40 -27.19
N TYR A 182 -29.47 -11.75 -26.77
CA TYR A 182 -28.46 -11.28 -27.72
C TYR A 182 -27.70 -12.43 -28.39
N THR A 183 -27.35 -13.48 -27.64
CA THR A 183 -26.58 -14.63 -28.18
C THR A 183 -27.43 -15.62 -28.97
N THR A 184 -28.75 -15.68 -28.75
CA THR A 184 -29.65 -16.56 -29.54
C THR A 184 -30.24 -15.87 -30.77
N ARG A 185 -30.44 -14.55 -30.72
CA ARG A 185 -31.02 -13.79 -31.84
C ARG A 185 -29.97 -13.26 -32.81
N PHE A 186 -28.75 -13.03 -32.35
CA PHE A 186 -27.65 -12.53 -33.15
C PHE A 186 -26.44 -13.44 -33.00
N ASN A 187 -25.44 -13.26 -33.87
CA ASN A 187 -24.16 -13.97 -33.81
C ASN A 187 -23.21 -13.38 -32.75
N PHE A 188 -23.70 -12.89 -31.60
CA PHE A 188 -22.81 -12.55 -30.50
C PHE A 188 -22.30 -13.82 -29.83
N LYS A 189 -21.00 -13.86 -29.56
CA LYS A 189 -20.34 -14.92 -28.80
C LYS A 189 -19.51 -14.30 -27.70
N ALA A 190 -19.59 -14.85 -26.49
CA ALA A 190 -18.80 -14.35 -25.37
C ALA A 190 -17.32 -14.70 -25.56
N SER A 191 -16.46 -13.69 -25.48
CA SER A 191 -15.03 -13.85 -25.27
C SER A 191 -14.75 -14.10 -23.80
N ASP A 192 -15.40 -13.33 -22.92
CA ASP A 192 -15.36 -13.51 -21.47
C ASP A 192 -16.76 -13.51 -20.86
N LEU A 193 -16.95 -14.40 -19.88
CA LEU A 193 -18.07 -14.43 -18.95
C LEU A 193 -17.56 -14.21 -17.53
N LEU A 194 -18.18 -13.28 -16.82
CA LEU A 194 -17.88 -13.00 -15.43
C LEU A 194 -19.01 -13.50 -14.53
N HIS A 195 -18.68 -14.25 -13.48
CA HIS A 195 -19.66 -14.84 -12.56
C HIS A 195 -19.54 -14.34 -11.11
N ASP A 196 -20.67 -14.22 -10.41
CA ASP A 196 -20.68 -13.90 -8.99
C ASP A 196 -20.09 -15.02 -8.11
N GLU A 197 -20.05 -14.79 -6.80
CA GLU A 197 -19.54 -15.75 -5.80
C GLU A 197 -20.34 -17.07 -5.77
N HIS A 198 -21.56 -17.09 -6.30
CA HIS A 198 -22.42 -18.26 -6.41
C HIS A 198 -22.29 -18.96 -7.77
N GLY A 199 -21.42 -18.45 -8.65
CA GLY A 199 -21.21 -19.00 -9.98
C GLY A 199 -22.33 -18.66 -10.96
N LYS A 200 -23.18 -17.66 -10.69
CA LYS A 200 -24.13 -17.11 -11.65
C LYS A 200 -23.39 -16.10 -12.52
N ASP A 201 -23.46 -16.24 -13.85
CA ASP A 201 -22.90 -15.24 -14.76
C ASP A 201 -23.67 -13.91 -14.62
N ILE A 202 -22.95 -12.80 -14.51
CA ILE A 202 -23.49 -11.46 -14.30
C ILE A 202 -22.91 -10.41 -15.26
N SER A 203 -21.82 -10.73 -15.98
CA SER A 203 -21.27 -9.86 -17.03
C SER A 203 -20.72 -10.66 -18.20
N ALA A 204 -20.71 -10.06 -19.39
CA ALA A 204 -20.18 -10.67 -20.60
C ALA A 204 -19.49 -9.63 -21.48
N PHE A 205 -18.35 -10.00 -22.05
CA PHE A 205 -17.67 -9.29 -23.14
C PHE A 205 -17.84 -10.12 -24.40
N MET A 206 -18.47 -9.57 -25.44
CA MET A 206 -18.89 -10.34 -26.61
C MET A 206 -18.32 -9.80 -27.92
N HIS A 207 -17.76 -10.72 -28.70
CA HIS A 207 -17.38 -10.51 -30.10
C HIS A 207 -18.50 -10.98 -31.04
N LEU A 208 -18.36 -10.67 -32.33
CA LEU A 208 -19.22 -11.22 -33.38
C LEU A 208 -18.62 -12.51 -33.91
N ASP A 209 -19.37 -13.61 -33.85
CA ASP A 209 -18.96 -14.87 -34.45
C ASP A 209 -19.07 -14.78 -35.99
N ARG A 210 -17.90 -14.65 -36.63
CA ARG A 210 -17.71 -14.50 -38.07
C ARG A 210 -16.93 -15.68 -38.68
N GLY A 211 -16.82 -16.81 -37.96
CA GLY A 211 -15.97 -17.93 -38.38
C GLY A 211 -14.48 -17.61 -38.20
N GLU A 212 -13.66 -17.90 -39.22
CA GLU A 212 -12.21 -17.66 -39.20
C GLU A 212 -11.81 -16.16 -39.22
N GLU A 213 -12.74 -15.25 -39.55
CA GLU A 213 -12.48 -13.81 -39.58
C GLU A 213 -12.12 -13.27 -38.19
N LEU A 214 -10.95 -12.61 -38.10
CA LEU A 214 -10.51 -11.94 -36.88
C LEU A 214 -11.34 -10.68 -36.65
N VAL A 215 -12.01 -10.64 -35.50
CA VAL A 215 -12.84 -9.51 -35.03
C VAL A 215 -12.30 -8.98 -33.72
N ASP A 216 -12.71 -7.77 -33.31
CA ASP A 216 -12.36 -7.23 -32.00
C ASP A 216 -12.78 -8.20 -30.89
N HIS A 217 -11.94 -8.35 -29.86
CA HIS A 217 -12.21 -9.16 -28.68
C HIS A 217 -13.61 -8.92 -28.11
N HIS A 218 -14.11 -7.70 -28.17
CA HIS A 218 -15.51 -7.42 -27.94
C HIS A 218 -15.93 -6.18 -28.70
N CYS A 219 -17.17 -6.17 -29.16
CA CYS A 219 -17.86 -4.99 -29.67
C CYS A 219 -19.08 -4.61 -28.81
N PHE A 220 -19.45 -5.49 -27.88
CA PHE A 220 -20.57 -5.27 -26.96
C PHE A 220 -20.26 -5.94 -25.63
N PHE A 221 -20.35 -5.19 -24.53
CA PHE A 221 -20.34 -5.78 -23.19
C PHE A 221 -21.57 -5.38 -22.39
N LEU A 222 -21.98 -6.26 -21.49
CA LEU A 222 -23.13 -6.03 -20.63
C LEU A 222 -22.87 -6.59 -19.23
N PHE A 223 -23.41 -5.93 -18.21
CA PHE A 223 -23.35 -6.37 -16.82
C PHE A 223 -24.68 -6.12 -16.10
N GLU A 224 -24.98 -6.95 -15.09
CA GLU A 224 -26.18 -6.83 -14.26
C GLU A 224 -26.05 -5.68 -13.25
N GLY A 225 -27.09 -4.85 -13.14
CA GLY A 225 -27.19 -3.83 -12.11
C GLY A 225 -28.62 -3.41 -11.79
N PRO A 226 -28.82 -2.57 -10.77
CA PRO A 226 -30.15 -2.26 -10.24
C PRO A 226 -31.00 -1.38 -11.17
N LYS A 227 -30.38 -0.72 -12.16
CA LYS A 227 -31.04 0.14 -13.13
C LYS A 227 -30.29 0.10 -14.46
N SER A 228 -31.04 0.03 -15.53
CA SER A 228 -30.50 0.07 -16.87
C SER A 228 -29.94 1.46 -17.23
N HIS A 229 -28.74 1.47 -17.80
CA HIS A 229 -28.12 2.67 -18.39
C HIS A 229 -26.99 2.27 -19.35
N VAL A 230 -26.61 3.18 -20.26
CA VAL A 230 -25.36 3.03 -21.01
C VAL A 230 -24.19 3.17 -20.05
N HIS A 231 -23.21 2.28 -20.14
CA HIS A 231 -21.99 2.41 -19.36
C HIS A 231 -21.00 3.33 -20.07
N HIS A 232 -20.60 3.01 -21.30
CA HIS A 232 -19.72 3.84 -22.11
C HIS A 232 -19.79 3.48 -23.60
N SER A 233 -19.30 4.37 -24.45
CA SER A 233 -18.95 4.07 -25.86
C SER A 233 -17.45 4.26 -26.06
N SER A 234 -16.81 3.34 -26.78
CA SER A 234 -15.35 3.25 -26.87
C SER A 234 -14.85 3.34 -28.29
N PHE A 235 -13.86 4.20 -28.48
CA PHE A 235 -13.39 4.62 -29.79
C PHE A 235 -11.90 4.35 -29.92
N GLU A 236 -11.54 3.60 -30.95
CA GLU A 236 -10.15 3.25 -31.20
C GLU A 236 -9.36 4.48 -31.64
N THR A 237 -8.12 4.59 -31.19
CA THR A 237 -7.16 5.59 -31.68
C THR A 237 -5.94 4.90 -32.28
N THR A 238 -5.08 5.63 -32.98
CA THR A 238 -3.97 5.04 -33.74
C THR A 238 -2.96 4.26 -32.89
N ASP A 239 -2.54 4.84 -31.76
CA ASP A 239 -1.45 4.32 -30.95
C ASP A 239 -1.41 4.96 -29.56
N PHE A 240 -0.64 4.37 -28.65
CA PHE A 240 -0.55 4.82 -27.27
C PHE A 240 0.03 6.23 -27.10
N ASP A 241 0.98 6.66 -27.95
CA ASP A 241 1.52 8.02 -27.88
C ASP A 241 0.43 9.04 -28.29
N THR A 242 -0.32 8.73 -29.35
CA THR A 242 -1.47 9.53 -29.80
C THR A 242 -2.55 9.61 -28.72
N GLN A 243 -2.94 8.49 -28.11
CA GLN A 243 -3.90 8.46 -27.00
C GLN A 243 -3.44 9.34 -25.84
N LEU A 244 -2.18 9.23 -25.43
CA LEU A 244 -1.63 10.02 -24.33
C LEU A 244 -1.57 11.53 -24.67
N LEU A 245 -1.31 11.88 -25.92
CA LEU A 245 -1.39 13.28 -26.37
C LEU A 245 -2.82 13.82 -26.32
N GLY A 246 -3.80 13.03 -26.77
CA GLY A 246 -5.22 13.35 -26.62
C GLY A 246 -5.63 13.51 -25.16
N HIS A 247 -5.16 12.61 -24.29
CA HIS A 247 -5.37 12.70 -22.85
C HIS A 247 -4.88 14.05 -22.30
N HIS A 248 -3.65 14.43 -22.63
CA HIS A 248 -3.09 15.72 -22.21
C HIS A 248 -3.83 16.91 -22.81
N TRP A 249 -4.26 16.82 -24.07
CA TRP A 249 -5.06 17.84 -24.73
C TRP A 249 -6.40 18.08 -24.01
N LEU A 250 -7.15 17.01 -23.74
CA LEU A 250 -8.42 17.07 -23.03
C LEU A 250 -8.27 17.62 -21.61
N ARG A 251 -7.18 17.25 -20.90
CA ARG A 251 -6.86 17.85 -19.59
C ARG A 251 -6.59 19.35 -19.67
N GLN A 252 -5.83 19.79 -20.67
CA GLN A 252 -5.53 21.22 -20.86
C GLN A 252 -6.78 22.04 -21.20
N ARG A 253 -7.75 21.43 -21.89
CA ARG A 253 -9.06 22.03 -22.19
C ARG A 253 -10.01 22.05 -20.98
N GLY A 254 -9.64 21.39 -19.89
CA GLY A 254 -10.40 21.40 -18.63
C GLY A 254 -11.57 20.42 -18.60
N TYR A 255 -11.60 19.41 -19.49
CA TYR A 255 -12.62 18.37 -19.47
C TYR A 255 -12.46 17.44 -18.25
N ALA A 256 -13.56 16.80 -17.86
CA ALA A 256 -13.59 15.93 -16.69
C ALA A 256 -13.10 14.52 -17.03
N ASN A 257 -11.96 14.15 -16.46
CA ASN A 257 -11.42 12.80 -16.57
C ASN A 257 -12.19 11.83 -15.64
N CYS A 258 -12.47 10.62 -16.12
CA CYS A 258 -13.20 9.61 -15.35
C CYS A 258 -12.23 8.67 -14.60
N TRP A 259 -11.43 7.89 -15.33
CA TRP A 259 -10.49 6.92 -14.77
C TRP A 259 -9.04 7.05 -15.27
N GLY A 260 -8.77 7.96 -16.22
CA GLY A 260 -7.45 8.15 -16.80
C GLY A 260 -6.98 6.96 -17.63
N VAL A 261 -5.69 6.96 -17.97
CA VAL A 261 -5.08 5.95 -18.84
C VAL A 261 -4.78 4.66 -18.08
N GLY A 262 -5.24 3.50 -18.57
CA GLY A 262 -5.08 2.19 -17.93
C GLY A 262 -5.04 0.98 -18.87
N ARG A 263 -4.58 -0.17 -18.35
CA ARG A 263 -4.70 -1.54 -18.89
C ARG A 263 -6.13 -2.07 -18.80
N HIS A 264 -6.75 -2.80 -19.72
CA HIS A 264 -7.81 -3.79 -19.37
C HIS A 264 -7.22 -5.21 -19.30
N ILE A 265 -7.78 -6.08 -18.44
CA ILE A 265 -7.40 -7.51 -18.43
C ILE A 265 -8.08 -8.23 -19.60
N MET A 266 -9.40 -8.04 -19.76
CA MET A 266 -10.17 -8.61 -20.87
C MET A 266 -9.90 -7.82 -22.16
N GLY A 267 -9.50 -8.54 -23.21
CA GLY A 267 -9.16 -7.96 -24.51
C GLY A 267 -7.92 -7.06 -24.54
N SER A 268 -7.13 -7.02 -23.47
CA SER A 268 -5.82 -6.36 -23.35
C SER A 268 -5.73 -4.87 -23.70
N GLN A 269 -6.83 -4.20 -24.05
CA GLN A 269 -6.81 -2.82 -24.56
C GLN A 269 -6.29 -1.80 -23.54
N ILE A 270 -5.56 -0.79 -24.01
CA ILE A 270 -5.21 0.39 -23.21
C ILE A 270 -6.30 1.43 -23.35
N PHE A 271 -6.94 1.80 -22.25
CA PHE A 271 -8.08 2.71 -22.20
C PHE A 271 -7.70 4.11 -21.70
N ASP A 272 -8.51 5.11 -22.02
CA ASP A 272 -8.57 6.43 -21.38
C ASP A 272 -10.02 6.95 -21.34
N TYR A 273 -10.60 7.09 -20.14
CA TYR A 273 -12.01 7.41 -19.95
C TYR A 273 -12.27 8.88 -19.62
N TRP A 274 -13.27 9.45 -20.29
CA TRP A 274 -13.69 10.85 -20.19
C TRP A 274 -15.19 10.99 -20.01
N PHE A 275 -15.59 11.96 -19.18
CA PHE A 275 -16.96 12.42 -19.18
C PHE A 275 -17.15 13.48 -20.25
N ASP A 276 -18.16 13.32 -21.09
CA ASP A 276 -18.65 14.39 -21.93
C ASP A 276 -19.40 15.44 -21.07
N PRO A 277 -19.76 16.61 -21.64
CA PRO A 277 -20.47 17.65 -20.92
C PRO A 277 -21.88 17.26 -20.43
N SER A 278 -22.48 16.21 -21.00
CA SER A 278 -23.76 15.64 -20.57
C SER A 278 -23.61 14.56 -19.49
N GLY A 279 -22.38 14.19 -19.11
CA GLY A 279 -22.07 13.17 -18.11
C GLY A 279 -22.01 11.73 -18.63
N PHE A 280 -22.05 11.53 -19.95
CA PHE A 280 -21.79 10.23 -20.57
C PHE A 280 -20.30 9.90 -20.57
N ILE A 281 -19.98 8.62 -20.49
CA ILE A 281 -18.60 8.15 -20.52
C ILE A 281 -18.24 7.79 -21.97
N LEU A 282 -17.18 8.42 -22.46
CA LEU A 282 -16.50 8.05 -23.70
C LEU A 282 -15.09 7.54 -23.38
N GLU A 283 -14.65 6.56 -24.15
CA GLU A 283 -13.34 5.93 -24.00
C GLU A 283 -12.54 6.08 -25.28
N HIS A 284 -11.27 6.47 -25.15
CA HIS A 284 -10.27 6.17 -26.16
C HIS A 284 -9.64 4.83 -25.83
N TYR A 285 -9.49 3.94 -26.81
CA TYR A 285 -8.71 2.72 -26.62
C TYR A 285 -7.68 2.49 -27.72
N VAL A 286 -6.64 1.70 -27.41
CA VAL A 286 -5.64 1.18 -28.36
C VAL A 286 -5.24 -0.24 -27.96
N ASP A 287 -4.60 -0.99 -28.86
CA ASP A 287 -3.96 -2.28 -28.53
C ASP A 287 -4.94 -3.36 -28.03
N GLY A 288 -6.12 -3.46 -28.66
CA GLY A 288 -7.13 -4.47 -28.36
C GLY A 288 -6.83 -5.82 -29.02
N ASP A 289 -7.11 -6.91 -28.32
CA ASP A 289 -6.96 -8.27 -28.86
C ASP A 289 -7.96 -8.53 -30.00
N LEU A 290 -7.56 -9.34 -30.96
CA LEU A 290 -8.44 -9.87 -32.01
C LEU A 290 -8.71 -11.36 -31.76
N VAL A 291 -9.96 -11.77 -31.98
CA VAL A 291 -10.44 -13.13 -31.74
C VAL A 291 -11.26 -13.64 -32.93
N ASN A 292 -11.46 -14.95 -33.03
CA ASN A 292 -12.29 -15.59 -34.05
C ASN A 292 -13.03 -16.80 -33.44
N GLU A 293 -13.59 -17.68 -34.28
CA GLU A 293 -14.34 -18.85 -33.81
C GLU A 293 -13.53 -19.81 -32.91
N ASP A 294 -12.21 -19.88 -33.07
CA ASP A 294 -11.32 -20.75 -32.29
C ASP A 294 -11.06 -20.21 -30.87
N TYR A 295 -11.37 -18.94 -30.61
CA TYR A 295 -11.16 -18.36 -29.29
C TYR A 295 -12.17 -18.92 -28.29
N PRO A 296 -11.72 -19.57 -27.20
CA PRO A 296 -12.62 -20.13 -26.21
C PRO A 296 -13.27 -19.02 -25.39
N THR A 297 -14.53 -19.20 -25.00
CA THR A 297 -15.16 -18.34 -23.99
C THR A 297 -14.47 -18.56 -22.65
N ASN A 298 -13.71 -17.57 -22.20
CA ASN A 298 -13.12 -17.56 -20.89
C ASN A 298 -14.19 -17.29 -19.84
N ARG A 299 -14.09 -17.94 -18.69
CA ARG A 299 -15.02 -17.75 -17.58
C ARG A 299 -14.24 -17.47 -16.31
N SER A 300 -14.46 -16.31 -15.71
CA SER A 300 -13.73 -15.87 -14.52
C SER A 300 -14.66 -15.23 -13.48
N PRO A 301 -14.25 -15.13 -12.20
CA PRO A 301 -15.05 -14.46 -11.19
C PRO A 301 -15.21 -12.97 -11.52
N ALA A 302 -16.43 -12.45 -11.42
CA ALA A 302 -16.72 -11.03 -11.46
C ALA A 302 -16.06 -10.35 -10.26
N SER A 303 -15.10 -9.49 -10.54
CA SER A 303 -14.36 -8.76 -9.53
C SER A 303 -14.25 -7.30 -9.95
N PRO A 304 -14.34 -6.34 -9.00
CA PRO A 304 -13.91 -4.96 -9.23
C PRO A 304 -12.46 -4.87 -9.77
N ASN A 305 -11.66 -5.93 -9.55
CA ASN A 305 -10.29 -6.07 -10.03
C ASN A 305 -10.18 -6.33 -11.54
N ASN A 306 -11.27 -6.73 -12.23
CA ASN A 306 -11.24 -7.06 -13.66
C ASN A 306 -11.19 -5.79 -14.56
N LEU A 307 -11.50 -4.61 -14.00
CA LEU A 307 -11.47 -3.29 -14.65
C LEU A 307 -10.38 -2.36 -14.06
N HIS A 308 -9.52 -2.90 -13.19
CA HIS A 308 -8.42 -2.27 -12.41
C HIS A 308 -8.80 -1.37 -11.22
N VAL A 309 -9.02 -2.01 -10.06
CA VAL A 309 -8.57 -1.54 -8.74
C VAL A 309 -8.22 -2.78 -7.91
N TRP A 310 -6.94 -3.08 -7.69
CA TRP A 310 -6.52 -4.19 -6.81
C TRP A 310 -6.56 -3.76 -5.33
N GLY A 311 -7.74 -3.37 -4.84
CA GLY A 311 -7.92 -2.78 -3.51
C GLY A 311 -9.36 -2.34 -3.24
N PRO A 312 -9.65 -1.77 -2.05
CA PRO A 312 -11.01 -1.32 -1.71
C PRO A 312 -11.54 -0.22 -2.63
N PRO A 313 -12.87 -0.16 -2.87
CA PRO A 313 -13.49 0.87 -3.70
C PRO A 313 -13.13 2.29 -3.24
N THR A 314 -12.89 3.19 -4.19
CA THR A 314 -12.44 4.56 -3.92
C THR A 314 -13.58 5.58 -4.07
N LEU A 315 -13.48 6.71 -3.37
CA LEU A 315 -14.31 7.89 -3.64
C LEU A 315 -13.53 8.93 -4.45
N PRO A 316 -14.20 9.70 -5.33
CA PRO A 316 -13.56 10.82 -6.02
C PRO A 316 -12.90 11.78 -5.03
N PHE A 317 -11.72 12.29 -5.41
CA PHE A 317 -10.88 13.22 -4.64
C PHE A 317 -10.32 12.71 -3.31
N LEU A 318 -11.06 11.93 -2.52
CA LEU A 318 -10.63 11.39 -1.23
C LEU A 318 -9.86 10.08 -1.36
N GLY A 319 -10.18 9.25 -2.35
CA GLY A 319 -9.70 7.87 -2.42
C GLY A 319 -10.24 7.03 -1.27
N ASN A 320 -9.36 6.25 -0.63
CA ASN A 320 -9.65 5.37 0.50
C ASN A 320 -9.45 6.01 1.88
N ILE A 321 -9.08 7.31 1.99
CA ILE A 321 -8.82 7.98 3.28
C ILE A 321 -10.00 7.79 4.25
N HIS A 322 -11.24 7.88 3.75
CA HIS A 322 -12.46 7.73 4.52
C HIS A 322 -12.70 6.31 5.08
N GLN A 323 -12.01 5.30 4.52
CA GLN A 323 -12.12 3.89 4.94
C GLN A 323 -11.00 3.46 5.89
N ILE A 324 -9.92 4.24 5.99
CA ILE A 324 -8.80 3.94 6.88
C ILE A 324 -9.20 4.39 8.29
N PRO A 325 -9.29 3.46 9.26
CA PRO A 325 -9.65 3.84 10.62
C PRO A 325 -8.54 4.69 11.23
N ARG A 326 -8.92 5.63 12.09
CA ARG A 326 -7.96 6.49 12.81
C ARG A 326 -7.07 5.71 13.77
N ARG A 327 -7.55 4.53 14.21
CA ARG A 327 -6.91 3.64 15.17
C ARG A 327 -6.89 2.22 14.62
N GLY A 328 -5.88 1.43 14.97
CA GLY A 328 -5.83 0.01 14.57
C GLY A 328 -5.76 -0.22 13.06
N SER A 329 -5.21 0.72 12.27
CA SER A 329 -5.13 0.59 10.80
C SER A 329 -4.44 -0.69 10.33
N TYR A 330 -3.50 -1.23 11.10
CA TYR A 330 -2.86 -2.52 10.84
C TYR A 330 -3.82 -3.71 10.87
N LEU A 331 -4.86 -3.67 11.70
CA LEU A 331 -5.91 -4.69 11.73
C LEU A 331 -6.75 -4.59 10.45
N LYS A 332 -7.15 -3.36 10.07
CA LYS A 332 -7.91 -3.14 8.83
C LYS A 332 -7.11 -3.54 7.59
N PHE A 333 -5.81 -3.29 7.59
CA PHE A 333 -4.93 -3.69 6.50
C PHE A 333 -4.75 -5.21 6.43
N THR A 334 -4.82 -5.90 7.57
CA THR A 334 -4.82 -7.36 7.61
C THR A 334 -6.13 -7.94 7.09
N GLU A 335 -7.27 -7.37 7.48
CA GLU A 335 -8.59 -7.71 6.93
C GLU A 335 -8.63 -7.51 5.40
N TRP A 336 -8.08 -6.41 4.91
CA TRP A 336 -7.98 -6.14 3.47
C TRP A 336 -7.00 -7.06 2.75
N ALA A 337 -5.93 -7.52 3.41
CA ALA A 337 -5.05 -8.52 2.82
C ALA A 337 -5.76 -9.88 2.66
N GLU A 338 -6.62 -10.27 3.60
CA GLU A 338 -7.46 -11.47 3.46
C GLU A 338 -8.46 -11.33 2.30
N LYS A 339 -8.99 -10.11 2.08
CA LYS A 339 -9.99 -9.84 1.03
C LYS A 339 -9.42 -9.63 -0.38
N TYR A 340 -8.33 -8.86 -0.50
CA TYR A 340 -7.77 -8.42 -1.79
C TYR A 340 -6.45 -9.11 -2.16
N GLY A 341 -5.95 -9.98 -1.28
CA GLY A 341 -4.65 -10.63 -1.43
C GLY A 341 -3.53 -9.87 -0.72
N GLY A 342 -2.37 -10.53 -0.61
CA GLY A 342 -1.22 -10.01 0.16
C GLY A 342 -0.51 -8.78 -0.45
N LEU A 343 -1.01 -8.25 -1.55
CA LEU A 343 -0.61 -6.98 -2.16
C LEU A 343 -1.87 -6.29 -2.66
N TYR A 344 -2.19 -5.12 -2.09
CA TYR A 344 -3.33 -4.30 -2.51
C TYR A 344 -3.00 -2.80 -2.52
N SER A 345 -3.69 -2.02 -3.35
CA SER A 345 -3.49 -0.58 -3.52
C SER A 345 -4.52 0.24 -2.76
N LEU A 346 -4.12 1.45 -2.39
CA LEU A 346 -4.95 2.47 -1.77
C LEU A 346 -4.71 3.80 -2.47
N LYS A 347 -5.77 4.56 -2.69
CA LYS A 347 -5.70 5.94 -3.13
C LYS A 347 -5.78 6.87 -1.91
N LEU A 348 -4.75 7.67 -1.67
CA LEU A 348 -4.71 8.64 -0.57
C LEU A 348 -4.79 10.04 -1.16
N GLY A 349 -6.01 10.52 -1.40
CA GLY A 349 -6.28 11.72 -2.17
C GLY A 349 -5.73 11.60 -3.60
N THR A 350 -4.75 12.43 -3.96
CA THR A 350 -4.06 12.34 -5.25
C THR A 350 -2.95 11.28 -5.27
N GLY A 351 -2.45 10.88 -4.10
CA GLY A 351 -1.36 9.93 -3.94
C GLY A 351 -1.79 8.47 -4.08
N THR A 352 -0.82 7.60 -4.38
CA THR A 352 -1.02 6.15 -4.41
C THR A 352 -0.17 5.51 -3.31
N ALA A 353 -0.78 4.60 -2.56
CA ALA A 353 -0.12 3.75 -1.59
C ALA A 353 -0.39 2.28 -1.92
N VAL A 354 0.53 1.41 -1.53
CA VAL A 354 0.38 -0.05 -1.65
C VAL A 354 0.73 -0.68 -0.31
N VAL A 355 -0.05 -1.67 0.09
CA VAL A 355 0.17 -2.41 1.33
C VAL A 355 0.59 -3.82 1.00
N ILE A 356 1.70 -4.25 1.58
CA ILE A 356 2.29 -5.56 1.39
C ILE A 356 2.13 -6.36 2.69
N THR A 357 1.36 -7.44 2.60
CA THR A 357 1.13 -8.45 3.64
C THR A 357 1.52 -9.84 3.11
N ASP A 358 2.47 -9.90 2.18
CA ASP A 358 3.02 -11.15 1.63
C ASP A 358 4.55 -11.18 1.77
N ARG A 359 5.07 -12.26 2.36
CA ARG A 359 6.49 -12.45 2.68
C ARG A 359 7.38 -12.49 1.44
N ARG A 360 6.90 -13.12 0.36
CA ARG A 360 7.60 -13.22 -0.92
C ARG A 360 7.68 -11.84 -1.56
N ILE A 361 6.57 -11.10 -1.59
CA ILE A 361 6.52 -9.75 -2.18
C ILE A 361 7.44 -8.78 -1.42
N VAL A 362 7.51 -8.86 -0.08
CA VAL A 362 8.50 -8.09 0.70
C VAL A 362 9.93 -8.41 0.26
N LYS A 363 10.27 -9.70 0.11
CA LYS A 363 11.61 -10.13 -0.33
C LYS A 363 11.93 -9.66 -1.74
N GLU A 364 10.98 -9.76 -2.66
CA GLU A 364 11.17 -9.41 -4.07
C GLU A 364 11.29 -7.91 -4.30
N LEU A 365 10.44 -7.09 -3.67
CA LEU A 365 10.46 -5.65 -3.88
C LEU A 365 11.44 -4.95 -2.94
N ILE A 366 11.30 -5.14 -1.63
CA ILE A 366 11.99 -4.28 -0.68
C ILE A 366 13.42 -4.76 -0.42
N ASP A 367 13.65 -6.08 -0.35
CA ASP A 367 14.99 -6.61 -0.13
C ASP A 367 15.80 -6.63 -1.43
N ARG A 368 15.32 -7.34 -2.46
CA ARG A 368 16.04 -7.50 -3.73
C ARG A 368 16.14 -6.20 -4.53
N LYS A 369 15.07 -5.40 -4.60
CA LYS A 369 15.06 -4.09 -5.29
C LYS A 369 15.25 -2.91 -4.33
N SER A 370 15.99 -3.13 -3.23
CA SER A 370 16.18 -2.12 -2.17
C SER A 370 16.67 -0.75 -2.63
N SER A 371 17.40 -0.63 -3.75
CA SER A 371 17.77 0.67 -4.32
C SER A 371 16.57 1.54 -4.72
N LYS A 372 15.45 0.93 -5.14
CA LYS A 372 14.21 1.63 -5.51
C LYS A 372 13.33 1.94 -4.31
N TYR A 373 13.26 1.01 -3.36
CA TYR A 373 12.30 1.05 -2.23
C TYR A 373 12.89 1.59 -0.92
N SER A 374 14.03 2.28 -0.95
CA SER A 374 14.65 2.81 0.28
C SER A 374 14.29 4.25 0.61
N ASN A 375 13.51 4.94 -0.23
CA ASN A 375 13.07 6.31 0.06
C ASN A 375 11.96 6.35 1.10
N ARG A 376 11.63 7.55 1.59
CA ARG A 376 10.51 7.80 2.48
C ARG A 376 9.45 8.63 1.76
N PRO A 377 8.15 8.48 2.07
CA PRO A 377 7.16 9.44 1.60
C PRO A 377 7.54 10.85 2.06
N ALA A 378 7.36 11.83 1.19
CA ALA A 378 7.57 13.23 1.56
C ALA A 378 6.55 13.62 2.63
N SER A 379 7.01 14.25 3.72
CA SER A 379 6.13 14.75 4.77
C SER A 379 6.64 16.08 5.32
N PHE A 380 5.80 17.10 5.16
CA PHE A 380 6.02 18.44 5.69
C PHE A 380 6.01 18.45 7.21
N VAL A 381 5.11 17.68 7.83
CA VAL A 381 5.00 17.59 9.30
C VAL A 381 6.28 16.99 9.87
N ALA A 382 6.74 15.85 9.33
CA ALA A 382 7.98 15.23 9.77
C ALA A 382 9.19 16.17 9.56
N HIS A 383 9.27 16.81 8.39
CA HIS A 383 10.35 17.77 8.11
C HIS A 383 10.35 18.98 9.06
N THR A 384 9.17 19.49 9.42
CA THR A 384 9.02 20.59 10.37
C THR A 384 9.52 20.20 11.77
N ILE A 385 9.26 18.96 12.18
CA ILE A 385 9.70 18.46 13.49
C ILE A 385 11.22 18.26 13.49
N THR A 386 11.74 17.61 12.46
CA THR A 386 13.10 17.05 12.50
C THR A 386 14.16 17.84 11.74
N GLY A 387 13.80 18.91 11.03
CA GLY A 387 14.71 19.65 10.16
C GLY A 387 15.33 18.83 9.01
N GLY A 388 14.82 17.62 8.74
CA GLY A 388 15.34 16.70 7.73
C GLY A 388 16.52 15.80 8.12
N ASP A 389 17.10 15.93 9.33
CA ASP A 389 18.30 15.17 9.74
C ASP A 389 18.01 13.89 10.54
N HIS A 390 16.74 13.52 10.68
CA HIS A 390 16.33 12.36 11.46
C HIS A 390 16.39 11.06 10.64
N LEU A 391 17.34 10.19 10.98
CA LEU A 391 17.73 8.99 10.21
C LEU A 391 16.55 8.06 9.83
N LEU A 392 15.53 7.98 10.69
CA LEU A 392 14.33 7.18 10.45
C LEU A 392 13.50 7.68 9.26
N VAL A 393 13.29 9.00 9.15
CA VAL A 393 12.33 9.64 8.23
C VAL A 393 13.00 10.41 7.08
N MET A 394 14.31 10.65 7.14
CA MET A 394 15.05 11.32 6.07
C MET A 394 15.09 10.49 4.78
N GLN A 395 15.22 11.18 3.63
CA GLN A 395 15.34 10.54 2.32
C GLN A 395 16.62 9.71 2.19
N TYR A 396 16.59 8.72 1.30
CA TYR A 396 17.77 7.90 1.05
C TYR A 396 18.77 8.70 0.22
N GLY A 397 19.98 8.87 0.73
CA GLY A 397 20.99 9.69 0.08
C GLY A 397 22.39 9.49 0.66
N ALA A 398 23.34 10.33 0.23
CA ALA A 398 24.72 10.28 0.72
C ALA A 398 24.80 10.46 2.24
N LEU A 399 24.15 11.48 2.79
CA LEU A 399 24.11 11.73 4.24
C LEU A 399 23.51 10.55 5.00
N TRP A 400 22.34 10.04 4.57
CA TRP A 400 21.73 8.86 5.20
C TRP A 400 22.67 7.66 5.22
N ARG A 401 23.40 7.38 4.12
CA ARG A 401 24.37 6.27 4.06
C ARG A 401 25.53 6.49 5.02
N THR A 402 26.05 7.70 5.14
CA THR A 402 27.11 8.05 6.10
C THR A 402 26.65 7.82 7.53
N LEU A 403 25.51 8.39 7.92
CA LEU A 403 24.95 8.22 9.26
C LEU A 403 24.65 6.74 9.55
N ARG A 404 24.00 6.02 8.62
CA ARG A 404 23.70 4.58 8.75
C ARG A 404 24.97 3.75 8.95
N LYS A 405 26.06 4.08 8.25
CA LYS A 405 27.35 3.39 8.34
C LYS A 405 27.96 3.56 9.73
N LEU A 406 27.97 4.77 10.28
CA LEU A 406 28.49 5.04 11.63
C LEU A 406 27.76 4.20 12.68
N VAL A 407 26.43 4.20 12.62
CA VAL A 407 25.60 3.40 13.54
C VAL A 407 25.87 1.90 13.37
N HIS A 408 25.93 1.41 12.14
CA HIS A 408 26.19 0.00 11.88
C HIS A 408 27.56 -0.45 12.38
N GLN A 409 28.61 0.35 12.20
CA GLN A 409 29.95 0.02 12.68
C GLN A 409 30.02 -0.09 14.20
N TYR A 410 29.27 0.75 14.92
CA TYR A 410 29.26 0.72 16.39
C TYR A 410 28.39 -0.42 16.96
N PHE A 411 27.32 -0.81 16.26
CA PHE A 411 26.38 -1.84 16.70
C PHE A 411 26.44 -3.16 15.91
N MET A 412 27.47 -3.36 15.09
CA MET A 412 27.70 -4.65 14.43
C MET A 412 27.95 -5.74 15.47
N GLU A 413 27.59 -6.98 15.14
CA GLU A 413 27.61 -8.12 16.05
C GLU A 413 28.91 -8.26 16.86
N SER A 414 30.07 -8.19 16.19
CA SER A 414 31.36 -8.31 16.84
C SER A 414 31.62 -7.22 17.90
N MET A 415 31.06 -6.02 17.71
CA MET A 415 31.16 -4.93 18.70
C MET A 415 30.21 -5.15 19.87
N VAL A 416 29.01 -5.67 19.61
CA VAL A 416 28.05 -6.02 20.65
C VAL A 416 28.67 -7.05 21.60
N GLU A 417 29.23 -8.12 21.05
CA GLU A 417 29.81 -9.20 21.84
C GLU A 417 31.06 -8.78 22.61
N LYS A 418 31.92 -7.98 21.98
CA LYS A 418 33.17 -7.53 22.59
C LYS A 418 32.98 -6.45 23.65
N SER A 419 32.08 -5.50 23.42
CA SER A 419 32.06 -4.23 24.16
C SER A 419 30.74 -3.92 24.85
N HIS A 420 29.60 -4.40 24.34
CA HIS A 420 28.28 -3.94 24.79
C HIS A 420 27.60 -4.91 25.75
N LEU A 421 27.84 -6.23 25.61
CA LEU A 421 27.25 -7.26 26.47
C LEU A 421 27.42 -7.01 27.97
N ARG A 422 28.55 -6.41 28.37
CA ARG A 422 28.87 -6.13 29.77
C ARG A 422 27.83 -5.18 30.40
N VAL A 423 27.51 -4.08 29.73
CA VAL A 423 26.49 -3.14 30.22
C VAL A 423 25.08 -3.70 30.04
N GLN A 424 24.80 -4.43 28.96
CA GLN A 424 23.51 -5.08 28.75
C GLN A 424 23.17 -6.06 29.89
N ASN A 425 24.14 -6.87 30.30
CA ASN A 425 23.99 -7.82 31.40
C ASN A 425 23.81 -7.10 32.75
N ALA A 426 24.64 -6.09 33.03
CA ALA A 426 24.58 -5.33 34.27
C ALA A 426 23.22 -4.62 34.44
N GLU A 427 22.73 -3.97 33.38
CA GLU A 427 21.43 -3.30 33.38
C GLU A 427 20.25 -4.28 33.50
N ALA A 428 20.39 -5.51 32.99
CA ALA A 428 19.38 -6.54 33.12
C ALA A 428 19.33 -7.08 34.56
N VAL A 429 20.47 -7.17 35.24
CA VAL A 429 20.54 -7.47 36.69
C VAL A 429 19.90 -6.35 37.50
N GLN A 430 20.17 -5.09 37.17
CA GLN A 430 19.48 -3.97 37.83
C GLN A 430 17.96 -4.05 37.62
N MET A 431 17.49 -4.41 36.43
CA MET A 431 16.06 -4.64 36.18
C MET A 431 15.48 -5.67 37.16
N LEU A 432 16.12 -6.82 37.34
CA LEU A 432 15.68 -7.82 38.32
C LEU A 432 15.64 -7.27 39.75
N ARG A 433 16.67 -6.51 40.14
CA ARG A 433 16.71 -5.86 41.46
C ARG A 433 15.52 -4.92 41.63
N ASP A 434 15.19 -4.14 40.60
CA ASP A 434 14.09 -3.18 40.65
C ASP A 434 12.73 -3.89 40.77
N PHE A 435 12.52 -5.02 40.08
CA PHE A 435 11.36 -5.89 40.30
C PHE A 435 11.31 -6.48 41.72
N CYS A 436 12.45 -6.81 42.34
CA CYS A 436 12.49 -7.32 43.71
C CYS A 436 12.13 -6.26 44.76
N VAL A 437 12.41 -4.98 44.49
CA VAL A 437 12.26 -3.88 45.46
C VAL A 437 10.95 -3.11 45.24
N ARG A 438 10.55 -2.91 43.97
CA ARG A 438 9.38 -2.15 43.55
C ARG A 438 8.57 -2.91 42.50
N PRO A 439 7.99 -4.09 42.82
CA PRO A 439 7.19 -4.85 41.87
C PRO A 439 5.94 -4.07 41.37
N ASP A 440 5.48 -3.07 42.13
CA ASP A 440 4.42 -2.15 41.75
C ASP A 440 4.74 -1.32 40.50
N GLN A 441 6.02 -1.08 40.23
CA GLN A 441 6.50 -0.30 39.09
C GLN A 441 6.87 -1.17 37.87
N HIS A 442 6.26 -2.35 37.73
CA HIS A 442 6.58 -3.33 36.69
C HIS A 442 6.55 -2.78 35.25
N MET A 443 5.70 -1.77 34.97
CA MET A 443 5.64 -1.10 33.67
C MET A 443 6.87 -0.21 33.37
N LEU A 444 7.56 0.28 34.41
CA LEU A 444 8.65 1.25 34.29
C LEU A 444 10.03 0.59 34.23
N HIS A 445 10.19 -0.61 34.82
CA HIS A 445 11.50 -1.26 34.90
C HIS A 445 12.07 -1.67 33.54
N PRO A 446 11.28 -2.23 32.59
CA PRO A 446 11.75 -2.47 31.22
C PRO A 446 12.09 -1.18 30.49
N LYS A 447 11.33 -0.10 30.72
CA LYS A 447 11.56 1.21 30.11
C LYS A 447 12.91 1.80 30.54
N ARG A 448 13.22 1.75 31.83
CA ARG A 448 14.54 2.15 32.37
C ARG A 448 15.64 1.21 31.87
N TYR A 449 15.40 -0.09 31.83
CA TYR A 449 16.37 -1.09 31.36
C TYR A 449 16.91 -0.75 29.97
N SER A 450 16.01 -0.63 29.00
CA SER A 450 16.38 -0.35 27.62
C SER A 450 16.98 1.06 27.48
N ASN A 451 16.39 2.05 28.15
CA ASN A 451 16.92 3.42 28.12
C ASN A 451 18.34 3.54 28.71
N SER A 452 18.62 2.88 29.84
CA SER A 452 19.95 2.94 30.48
C SER A 452 21.04 2.34 29.58
N ILE A 453 20.75 1.21 28.92
CA ILE A 453 21.68 0.61 27.96
C ILE A 453 21.95 1.59 26.82
N THR A 454 20.91 2.13 26.21
CA THR A 454 21.05 3.06 25.09
C THR A 454 21.82 4.31 25.50
N MET A 455 21.50 4.93 26.62
CA MET A 455 22.23 6.09 27.13
C MET A 455 23.70 5.77 27.41
N SER A 456 23.98 4.60 27.98
CA SER A 456 25.34 4.17 28.31
C SER A 456 26.18 3.95 27.05
N LEU A 457 25.60 3.33 26.02
CA LEU A 457 26.28 3.06 24.75
C LEU A 457 26.39 4.32 23.89
N VAL A 458 25.34 5.14 23.83
CA VAL A 458 25.28 6.29 22.92
C VAL A 458 26.07 7.48 23.46
N TYR A 459 25.85 7.80 24.74
CA TYR A 459 26.38 9.00 25.37
C TYR A 459 27.41 8.73 26.47
N GLY A 460 27.57 7.48 26.95
CA GLY A 460 28.43 7.19 28.11
C GLY A 460 27.79 7.58 29.45
N ILE A 461 26.49 7.84 29.47
CA ILE A 461 25.71 8.30 30.63
C ILE A 461 24.68 7.23 30.98
N ARG A 462 24.49 6.92 32.27
CA ARG A 462 23.53 5.89 32.69
C ARG A 462 22.14 6.45 33.02
N THR A 463 21.16 5.55 33.10
CA THR A 463 19.81 5.85 33.63
C THR A 463 19.59 5.07 34.93
N PRO A 464 20.02 5.59 36.10
CA PRO A 464 20.02 4.82 37.34
C PRO A 464 18.63 4.59 37.94
N SER A 465 17.61 5.37 37.55
CA SER A 465 16.27 5.33 38.13
C SER A 465 15.18 5.57 37.08
N VAL A 466 13.97 5.08 37.33
CA VAL A 466 12.78 5.35 36.49
C VAL A 466 12.36 6.82 36.51
N HIS A 467 12.90 7.63 37.42
CA HIS A 467 12.66 9.07 37.55
C HIS A 467 13.81 9.92 37.03
N THR A 468 14.78 9.33 36.32
CA THR A 468 15.90 10.08 35.76
C THR A 468 15.39 11.05 34.68
N PRO A 469 15.77 12.35 34.71
CA PRO A 469 15.11 13.39 33.89
C PRO A 469 15.03 13.13 32.39
N HIS A 470 16.10 12.64 31.74
CA HIS A 470 16.04 12.36 30.30
C HIS A 470 15.11 11.23 29.94
N MET A 471 14.91 10.28 30.85
CA MET A 471 13.97 9.19 30.61
C MET A 471 12.55 9.76 30.54
N THR A 472 12.15 10.58 31.51
CA THR A 472 10.81 11.19 31.52
C THR A 472 10.61 12.12 30.33
N GLN A 473 11.60 12.98 30.02
CA GLN A 473 11.56 13.87 28.85
C GLN A 473 11.45 13.09 27.52
N LEU A 474 12.20 12.00 27.36
CA LEU A 474 12.12 11.16 26.16
C LEU A 474 10.72 10.59 25.96
N TYR A 475 10.12 9.98 26.99
CA TYR A 475 8.79 9.38 26.86
C TYR A 475 7.70 10.43 26.63
N GLU A 476 7.78 11.60 27.28
CA GLU A 476 6.88 12.73 27.02
C GLU A 476 7.00 13.24 25.58
N MET A 477 8.23 13.41 25.07
CA MET A 477 8.49 13.82 23.70
C MET A 477 7.98 12.77 22.69
N MET A 478 8.18 11.48 22.97
CA MET A 478 7.72 10.38 22.10
C MET A 478 6.19 10.33 22.02
N ASP A 479 5.49 10.49 23.15
CA ASP A 479 4.02 10.54 23.17
C ASP A 479 3.49 11.73 22.35
N GLN A 480 4.05 12.92 22.56
CA GLN A 480 3.69 14.11 21.78
C GLN A 480 3.94 13.92 20.27
N TRP A 481 5.09 13.33 19.91
CA TRP A 481 5.41 13.08 18.51
C TRP A 481 4.47 12.03 17.88
N SER A 482 4.19 10.94 18.59
CA SER A 482 3.25 9.90 18.17
C SER A 482 1.87 10.49 17.89
N GLN A 483 1.35 11.31 18.80
CA GLN A 483 0.05 11.98 18.63
C GLN A 483 0.04 12.92 17.42
N VAL A 484 1.11 13.69 17.18
CA VAL A 484 1.18 14.61 16.01
C VAL A 484 1.23 13.84 14.68
N MET A 485 1.90 12.69 14.65
CA MET A 485 2.05 11.88 13.44
C MET A 485 0.86 10.95 13.16
N GLU A 486 -0.05 10.77 14.11
CA GLU A 486 -1.20 9.87 13.97
C GLU A 486 -2.20 10.39 12.91
N PRO A 487 -2.69 9.52 12.00
CA PRO A 487 -3.67 9.90 10.99
C PRO A 487 -4.91 10.58 11.57
N GLY A 488 -5.18 11.81 11.12
CA GLY A 488 -6.33 12.60 11.55
C GLY A 488 -6.05 13.61 12.67
N ASN A 489 -4.91 13.53 13.35
CA ASN A 489 -4.49 14.53 14.34
C ASN A 489 -3.82 15.75 13.71
N THR A 490 -3.29 15.63 12.49
CA THR A 490 -2.82 16.74 11.66
C THR A 490 -3.64 16.81 10.38
N PRO A 491 -3.92 18.01 9.85
CA PRO A 491 -4.58 18.12 8.56
C PRO A 491 -3.72 17.44 7.48
N PRO A 492 -4.33 16.78 6.48
CA PRO A 492 -3.63 16.05 5.42
C PRO A 492 -2.92 17.00 4.42
N VAL A 493 -2.05 17.87 4.92
CA VAL A 493 -1.34 18.93 4.16
C VAL A 493 -0.39 18.35 3.12
N ASP A 494 0.13 17.16 3.37
CA ASP A 494 1.00 16.42 2.44
C ASP A 494 0.22 15.90 1.22
N ILE A 495 -1.09 15.70 1.37
CA ILE A 495 -2.00 15.25 0.30
C ILE A 495 -2.66 16.45 -0.38
N TYR A 496 -3.09 17.44 0.41
CA TYR A 496 -3.78 18.64 -0.04
C TYR A 496 -2.99 19.89 0.34
N SER A 497 -2.08 20.30 -0.53
CA SER A 497 -1.18 21.42 -0.29
C SER A 497 -1.88 22.75 -0.01
N PHE A 498 -3.11 22.95 -0.50
CA PHE A 498 -3.85 24.18 -0.22
C PHE A 498 -4.18 24.37 1.28
N LEU A 499 -4.17 23.29 2.06
CA LEU A 499 -4.38 23.34 3.52
C LEU A 499 -3.27 24.11 4.24
N HIS A 500 -2.09 24.28 3.65
CA HIS A 500 -1.02 25.14 4.19
C HIS A 500 -1.43 26.62 4.29
N TYR A 501 -2.36 27.07 3.44
CA TYR A 501 -2.81 28.47 3.43
C TYR A 501 -3.98 28.72 4.39
N ILE A 502 -4.56 27.67 4.96
CA ILE A 502 -5.66 27.78 5.91
C ILE A 502 -5.08 28.09 7.31
N PRO A 503 -5.63 29.07 8.04
CA PRO A 503 -5.18 29.39 9.39
C PRO A 503 -5.17 28.16 10.32
N GLN A 504 -4.01 27.84 10.90
CA GLN A 504 -3.82 26.64 11.73
C GLN A 504 -4.79 26.50 12.92
N ARG A 505 -5.35 27.62 13.40
CA ARG A 505 -6.36 27.65 14.47
C ARG A 505 -7.60 26.82 14.15
N LEU A 506 -7.92 26.66 12.87
CA LEU A 506 -9.05 25.84 12.41
C LEU A 506 -8.79 24.34 12.49
N PHE A 507 -7.52 23.94 12.69
CA PHE A 507 -7.08 22.54 12.77
C PHE A 507 -6.32 22.25 14.06
N GLY A 508 -6.76 22.86 15.17
CA GLY A 508 -6.20 22.61 16.50
C GLY A 508 -4.71 22.95 16.61
N ASP A 509 -4.30 24.06 15.99
CA ASP A 509 -2.94 24.61 16.02
C ASP A 509 -1.85 23.57 15.72
N TRP A 510 -2.14 22.67 14.77
CA TRP A 510 -1.31 21.52 14.41
C TRP A 510 0.16 21.89 14.14
N LEU A 511 0.42 23.04 13.50
CA LEU A 511 1.77 23.50 13.19
C LEU A 511 2.51 23.96 14.45
N SER A 512 1.81 24.64 15.36
CA SER A 512 2.36 25.02 16.67
C SER A 512 2.68 23.79 17.51
N ARG A 513 1.81 22.76 17.48
CA ARG A 513 2.08 21.47 18.13
C ARG A 513 3.31 20.77 17.54
N ALA A 514 3.41 20.70 16.20
CA ALA A 514 4.58 20.13 15.53
C ALA A 514 5.88 20.90 15.87
N LYS A 515 5.83 22.24 15.93
CA LYS A 515 6.97 23.06 16.38
C LYS A 515 7.30 22.86 17.86
N GLY A 516 6.30 22.60 18.70
CA GLY A 516 6.51 22.23 20.11
C GLY A 516 7.29 20.93 20.23
N VAL A 517 6.91 19.89 19.48
CA VAL A 517 7.66 18.63 19.39
C VAL A 517 9.08 18.88 18.88
N SER A 518 9.22 19.70 17.82
CA SER A 518 10.54 20.10 17.30
C SER A 518 11.41 20.71 18.39
N ALA A 519 10.90 21.70 19.14
CA ALA A 519 11.67 22.35 20.19
C ALA A 519 12.06 21.36 21.31
N HIS A 520 11.15 20.48 21.73
CA HIS A 520 11.42 19.48 22.75
C HIS A 520 12.53 18.51 22.29
N MET A 521 12.41 17.98 21.07
CA MET A 521 13.36 17.07 20.46
C MET A 521 14.76 17.70 20.32
N ASN A 522 14.83 18.91 19.78
CA ASN A 522 16.09 19.64 19.62
C ASN A 522 16.75 19.93 20.97
N ASN A 523 15.99 20.38 21.97
CA ASN A 523 16.52 20.69 23.30
C ASN A 523 17.09 19.44 23.98
N LEU A 524 16.32 18.35 23.99
CA LEU A 524 16.75 17.09 24.61
C LEU A 524 18.03 16.58 23.94
N TYR A 525 18.09 16.55 22.61
CA TYR A 525 19.24 15.99 21.90
C TYR A 525 20.48 16.87 22.02
N ALA A 526 20.31 18.19 21.89
CA ALA A 526 21.41 19.13 22.05
C ALA A 526 22.02 19.05 23.46
N GLU A 527 21.19 18.95 24.52
CA GLU A 527 21.67 18.83 25.90
C GLU A 527 22.62 17.64 26.07
N TYR A 528 22.30 16.48 25.50
CA TYR A 528 23.15 15.30 25.66
C TYR A 528 24.39 15.32 24.77
N LEU A 529 24.36 16.02 23.64
CA LEU A 529 25.60 16.34 22.90
C LEU A 529 26.49 17.27 23.73
N ASP A 530 25.93 18.33 24.30
CA ASP A 530 26.65 19.29 25.17
C ASP A 530 27.30 18.61 26.37
N ARG A 531 26.59 17.67 27.01
CA ARG A 531 27.15 16.88 28.12
C ARG A 531 28.35 16.04 27.67
N VAL A 532 28.27 15.40 26.49
CA VAL A 532 29.40 14.63 25.95
C VAL A 532 30.58 15.52 25.61
N GLU A 533 30.37 16.65 24.95
CA GLU A 533 31.43 17.62 24.62
C GLU A 533 32.09 18.15 25.91
N ALA A 534 31.30 18.58 26.89
CA ALA A 534 31.79 19.06 28.18
C ALA A 534 32.53 17.98 28.99
N ARG A 535 32.09 16.70 28.90
CA ARG A 535 32.84 15.58 29.48
C ARG A 535 34.20 15.44 28.78
N ARG A 536 34.20 15.41 27.44
CA ARG A 536 35.43 15.20 26.64
C ARG A 536 36.48 16.25 26.94
N ASP A 537 36.08 17.51 27.09
CA ASP A 537 36.99 18.59 27.46
C ASP A 537 37.63 18.39 28.83
N LYS A 538 36.91 17.78 29.78
CA LYS A 538 37.39 17.58 31.16
C LYS A 538 38.15 16.27 31.37
N ARG A 539 37.71 15.19 30.72
CA ARG A 539 38.14 13.81 31.03
C ARG A 539 38.51 12.98 29.80
N GLY A 540 38.29 13.48 28.59
CA GLY A 540 38.52 12.76 27.34
C GLY A 540 37.36 11.85 26.93
N SER A 541 37.59 11.11 25.84
CA SER A 541 36.64 10.16 25.27
C SER A 541 36.42 8.95 26.19
N THR A 542 35.16 8.52 26.30
CA THR A 542 34.78 7.30 27.04
C THR A 542 34.52 6.10 26.13
N GLY A 543 34.68 6.26 24.82
CA GLY A 543 34.37 5.22 23.83
C GLY A 543 32.88 5.04 23.58
N SER A 544 32.03 6.00 23.97
CA SER A 544 30.62 6.02 23.58
C SER A 544 30.47 6.19 22.06
N PHE A 545 29.27 5.96 21.53
CA PHE A 545 29.01 6.16 20.11
C PHE A 545 29.26 7.61 19.68
N ILE A 546 28.72 8.59 20.42
CA ILE A 546 28.91 10.00 20.10
C ILE A 546 30.38 10.40 20.23
N ASP A 547 31.10 9.85 21.21
CA ASP A 547 32.56 10.03 21.27
C ASP A 547 33.23 9.59 19.97
N SER A 548 32.90 8.40 19.49
CA SER A 548 33.50 7.80 18.28
C SER A 548 33.16 8.59 17.01
N VAL A 549 31.99 9.23 16.96
CA VAL A 549 31.59 10.11 15.86
C VAL A 549 32.35 11.44 15.93
N LEU A 550 32.44 12.04 17.11
CA LEU A 550 33.18 13.29 17.34
C LEU A 550 34.67 13.14 17.00
N ASP A 551 35.29 12.01 17.33
CA ASP A 551 36.68 11.69 16.99
C ASP A 551 36.98 11.73 15.46
N GLN A 552 35.93 11.58 14.64
CA GLN A 552 36.04 11.52 13.19
C GLN A 552 35.38 12.73 12.50
N ASN A 553 34.77 13.66 13.26
CA ASN A 553 33.89 14.66 12.68
C ASN A 553 34.61 15.67 11.78
N ASP A 554 35.89 15.94 12.02
CA ASP A 554 36.73 16.76 11.13
C ASP A 554 36.76 16.24 9.69
N LYS A 555 36.62 14.92 9.51
CA LYS A 555 36.55 14.27 8.19
C LYS A 555 35.13 14.11 7.68
N LEU A 556 34.17 13.90 8.59
CA LEU A 556 32.77 13.66 8.23
C LEU A 556 32.03 14.95 7.86
N GLY A 557 32.43 16.07 8.47
CA GLY A 557 31.81 17.38 8.24
C GLY A 557 30.34 17.45 8.67
N LEU A 558 29.92 16.68 9.68
CA LEU A 558 28.54 16.71 10.15
C LEU A 558 28.28 18.01 10.90
N THR A 559 27.12 18.61 10.64
CA THR A 559 26.67 19.79 11.36
C THR A 559 26.32 19.42 12.81
N ARG A 560 26.28 20.42 13.69
CA ARG A 560 25.82 20.21 15.07
C ARG A 560 24.43 19.58 15.15
N HIS A 561 23.50 20.04 14.30
CA HIS A 561 22.15 19.49 14.20
C HIS A 561 22.17 18.00 13.82
N GLN A 562 22.97 17.63 12.82
CA GLN A 562 23.15 16.24 12.41
C GLN A 562 23.75 15.36 13.51
N LEU A 563 24.70 15.88 14.29
CA LEU A 563 25.34 15.15 15.38
C LEU A 563 24.37 14.79 16.49
N TYR A 564 23.60 15.75 17.00
CA TYR A 564 22.67 15.44 18.08
C TYR A 564 21.46 14.64 17.60
N PHE A 565 20.98 14.86 16.36
CA PHE A 565 19.94 13.99 15.80
C PHE A 565 20.44 12.56 15.62
N LEU A 566 21.70 12.35 15.26
CA LEU A 566 22.26 11.02 15.14
C LEU A 566 22.23 10.26 16.49
N GLY A 567 22.55 10.94 17.60
CA GLY A 567 22.40 10.37 18.94
C GLY A 567 20.94 10.19 19.37
N GLY A 568 20.13 11.21 19.15
CA GLY A 568 18.73 11.25 19.55
C GLY A 568 17.88 10.15 18.90
N VAL A 569 18.08 9.88 17.62
CA VAL A 569 17.37 8.77 16.92
C VAL A 569 17.72 7.41 17.53
N LEU A 570 18.94 7.23 18.02
CA LEU A 570 19.33 5.99 18.72
C LEU A 570 18.71 5.93 20.11
N LEU A 571 18.61 7.06 20.80
CA LEU A 571 17.93 7.20 22.07
C LEU A 571 16.46 6.79 21.98
N GLU A 572 15.72 7.32 21.00
CA GLU A 572 14.34 6.94 20.71
C GLU A 572 14.23 5.43 20.43
N GLY A 573 14.92 4.97 19.39
CA GLY A 573 14.76 3.62 18.87
C GLY A 573 15.21 2.54 19.85
N GLY A 574 16.28 2.79 20.62
CA GLY A 574 16.83 1.83 21.57
C GLY A 574 16.11 1.77 22.92
N SER A 575 15.36 2.81 23.29
CA SER A 575 14.67 2.86 24.58
C SER A 575 13.29 2.18 24.53
N ASP A 576 12.38 2.69 23.71
CA ASP A 576 10.95 2.33 23.83
C ASP A 576 10.66 0.94 23.24
N THR A 577 11.26 0.62 22.08
CA THR A 577 10.97 -0.62 21.33
C THR A 577 11.28 -1.90 22.10
N SER A 578 12.46 -2.00 22.73
CA SER A 578 12.86 -3.17 23.49
C SER A 578 12.02 -3.32 24.76
N SER A 579 11.67 -2.20 25.40
CA SER A 579 10.82 -2.19 26.58
C SER A 579 9.41 -2.68 26.27
N ALA A 580 8.84 -2.29 25.12
CA ALA A 580 7.51 -2.69 24.68
C ALA A 580 7.39 -4.21 24.49
N ILE A 581 8.43 -4.85 23.93
CA ILE A 581 8.46 -6.30 23.73
C ILE A 581 8.62 -7.06 25.06
N ILE A 582 9.46 -6.58 25.97
CA ILE A 582 9.58 -7.16 27.32
C ILE A 582 8.24 -7.04 28.08
N LEU A 583 7.55 -5.91 27.96
CA LEU A 583 6.23 -5.70 28.54
C LEU A 583 5.17 -6.60 27.90
N ALA A 584 5.20 -6.79 26.58
CA ALA A 584 4.34 -7.76 25.91
C ALA A 584 4.58 -9.19 26.40
N PHE A 585 5.84 -9.59 26.63
CA PHE A 585 6.18 -10.86 27.26
C PHE A 585 5.59 -10.97 28.68
N ILE A 586 5.81 -9.97 29.54
CA ILE A 586 5.26 -9.98 30.91
C ILE A 586 3.74 -10.09 30.87
N HIS A 587 3.08 -9.33 29.98
CA HIS A 587 1.63 -9.37 29.80
C HIS A 587 1.15 -10.75 29.35
N ALA A 588 1.83 -11.39 28.39
CA ALA A 588 1.52 -12.75 27.96
C ALA A 588 1.62 -13.76 29.12
N MET A 589 2.65 -13.65 29.97
CA MET A 589 2.86 -14.57 31.09
C MET A 589 1.80 -14.45 32.18
N THR A 590 1.01 -13.36 32.23
CA THR A 590 -0.16 -13.27 33.13
C THR A 590 -1.25 -14.29 32.78
N LYS A 591 -1.31 -14.76 31.52
CA LYS A 591 -2.28 -15.74 31.03
C LYS A 591 -1.65 -17.12 30.80
N TRP A 592 -0.56 -17.19 30.05
CA TRP A 592 0.04 -18.46 29.60
C TRP A 592 1.17 -18.93 30.53
N ASN A 593 0.81 -19.23 31.78
CA ASN A 593 1.74 -19.61 32.84
C ASN A 593 2.46 -20.96 32.59
N GLU A 594 1.86 -21.83 31.80
CA GLU A 594 2.49 -23.07 31.32
C GLU A 594 3.71 -22.82 30.43
N VAL A 595 3.67 -21.78 29.59
CA VAL A 595 4.83 -21.37 28.77
C VAL A 595 5.96 -20.91 29.68
N LEU A 596 5.64 -20.08 30.68
CA LEU A 596 6.61 -19.62 31.69
C LEU A 596 7.25 -20.81 32.42
N ARG A 597 6.45 -21.76 32.91
CA ARG A 597 6.94 -22.94 33.63
C ARG A 597 7.82 -23.85 32.77
N LYS A 598 7.50 -24.03 31.49
CA LYS A 598 8.31 -24.81 30.55
C LYS A 598 9.68 -24.15 30.33
N ALA A 599 9.74 -22.83 30.16
CA ALA A 599 11.00 -22.10 30.03
C ALA A 599 11.80 -22.06 31.34
N GLN A 600 11.13 -21.94 32.49
CA GLN A 600 11.76 -22.03 33.80
C GLN A 600 12.45 -23.39 34.01
N ALA A 601 11.81 -24.49 33.61
CA ALA A 601 12.41 -25.82 33.73
C ALA A 601 13.68 -25.98 32.88
N GLU A 602 13.68 -25.43 31.65
CA GLU A 602 14.87 -25.40 30.78
C GLU A 602 16.00 -24.59 31.43
N ILE A 603 15.69 -23.37 31.87
CA ILE A 603 16.68 -22.48 32.50
C ILE A 603 17.26 -23.09 33.78
N ASP A 604 16.42 -23.69 34.62
CA ASP A 604 16.83 -24.27 35.89
C ASP A 604 17.81 -25.43 35.68
N ALA A 605 17.64 -26.22 34.62
CA ALA A 605 18.56 -27.31 34.25
C ALA A 605 19.94 -26.83 33.78
N VAL A 606 20.05 -25.56 33.37
CA VAL A 606 21.22 -25.00 32.67
C VAL A 606 22.01 -24.01 33.53
N VAL A 607 21.33 -23.24 34.37
CA VAL A 607 21.89 -22.08 35.08
C VAL A 607 21.91 -22.27 36.60
N GLY A 608 20.96 -23.00 37.20
CA GLY A 608 20.85 -23.14 38.66
C GLY A 608 20.33 -21.88 39.36
N GLU A 609 20.69 -21.67 40.64
CA GLU A 609 20.28 -20.49 41.44
C GLU A 609 21.46 -19.58 41.87
N ASP A 610 22.69 -20.01 41.64
CA ASP A 610 23.91 -19.35 42.10
C ASP A 610 24.33 -18.18 41.19
N ARG A 611 23.84 -18.12 39.96
CA ARG A 611 24.04 -17.00 39.02
C ARG A 611 22.81 -16.73 38.18
N THR A 612 22.71 -15.55 37.59
CA THR A 612 21.66 -15.26 36.59
C THR A 612 22.07 -15.75 35.18
N PRO A 613 21.11 -15.96 34.25
CA PRO A 613 21.40 -16.29 32.85
C PRO A 613 22.24 -15.22 32.15
N VAL A 614 23.18 -15.62 31.29
CA VAL A 614 24.05 -14.72 30.50
C VAL A 614 23.99 -15.06 29.00
N TRP A 615 24.56 -14.21 28.14
CA TRP A 615 24.54 -14.42 26.69
C TRP A 615 25.16 -15.76 26.26
N ALA A 616 26.23 -16.20 26.94
CA ALA A 616 26.87 -17.49 26.68
C ALA A 616 25.96 -18.71 26.94
N ASP A 617 24.80 -18.54 27.59
CA ASP A 617 23.82 -19.60 27.79
C ASP A 617 22.88 -19.77 26.58
N TYR A 618 22.85 -18.84 25.61
CA TYR A 618 21.87 -18.80 24.50
C TYR A 618 21.71 -20.15 23.78
N ASP A 619 22.82 -20.75 23.35
CA ASP A 619 22.82 -22.02 22.60
C ASP A 619 22.30 -23.21 23.42
N ARG A 620 22.27 -23.09 24.75
CA ARG A 620 21.77 -24.12 25.68
C ARG A 620 20.33 -23.86 26.12
N LEU A 621 19.71 -22.75 25.67
CA LEU A 621 18.37 -22.33 26.04
C LEU A 621 17.46 -22.18 24.80
N PRO A 622 17.34 -23.22 23.95
CA PRO A 622 16.62 -23.12 22.68
C PRO A 622 15.13 -22.78 22.85
N TYR A 623 14.45 -23.31 23.86
CA TYR A 623 13.04 -22.97 24.09
C TYR A 623 12.89 -21.52 24.55
N THR A 624 13.76 -21.05 25.44
CA THR A 624 13.79 -19.64 25.85
C THR A 624 14.04 -18.71 24.66
N ALA A 625 14.92 -19.08 23.71
CA ALA A 625 15.11 -18.33 22.47
C ALA A 625 13.81 -18.25 21.64
N THR A 626 13.04 -19.33 21.57
CA THR A 626 11.72 -19.31 20.89
C THR A 626 10.68 -18.45 21.61
N VAL A 627 10.74 -18.34 22.94
CA VAL A 627 9.88 -17.43 23.73
C VAL A 627 10.14 -15.96 23.36
N VAL A 628 11.41 -15.60 23.15
CA VAL A 628 11.79 -14.24 22.71
C VAL A 628 11.24 -13.95 21.31
N LYS A 629 11.37 -14.89 20.37
CA LYS A 629 10.81 -14.77 19.02
C LYS A 629 9.29 -14.63 19.03
N GLU A 630 8.61 -15.40 19.88
CA GLU A 630 7.17 -15.34 20.02
C GLU A 630 6.70 -14.00 20.60
N ALA A 631 7.45 -13.40 21.54
CA ALA A 631 7.16 -12.04 22.02
C ALA A 631 7.26 -10.98 20.90
N MET A 632 8.25 -11.11 20.01
CA MET A 632 8.42 -10.23 18.84
C MET A 632 7.32 -10.41 17.79
N ARG A 633 6.79 -11.63 17.64
CA ARG A 633 5.73 -11.97 16.69
C ARG A 633 4.34 -11.58 17.20
N TRP A 634 4.01 -11.96 18.44
CA TRP A 634 2.67 -11.87 18.99
C TRP A 634 2.20 -10.42 19.11
N ARG A 635 3.08 -9.52 19.60
CA ARG A 635 2.77 -8.09 19.73
C ARG A 635 3.95 -7.25 19.24
N PRO A 636 4.06 -7.05 17.91
CA PRO A 636 5.17 -6.30 17.34
C PRO A 636 5.07 -4.82 17.74
N ALA A 637 6.19 -4.25 18.20
CA ALA A 637 6.24 -2.84 18.62
C ALA A 637 5.90 -1.86 17.49
N VAL A 638 6.15 -2.22 16.22
CA VAL A 638 5.88 -1.37 15.05
C VAL A 638 5.08 -2.18 14.01
N PRO A 639 3.74 -2.28 14.15
CA PRO A 639 2.92 -3.23 13.38
C PRO A 639 2.85 -2.93 11.87
N LEU A 640 3.05 -1.69 11.42
CA LEU A 640 3.08 -1.30 10.00
C LEU A 640 4.48 -0.99 9.46
N ALA A 641 5.52 -1.33 10.23
CA ALA A 641 6.86 -0.79 10.01
C ALA A 641 6.80 0.75 9.82
N PHE A 642 7.77 1.32 9.11
CA PHE A 642 7.69 2.70 8.64
C PHE A 642 7.52 2.72 7.14
N PRO A 643 6.61 3.56 6.59
CA PRO A 643 6.36 3.61 5.15
C PRO A 643 7.62 3.88 4.32
N HIS A 644 7.75 3.14 3.23
CA HIS A 644 8.77 3.32 2.19
C HIS A 644 8.17 4.12 1.02
N ALA A 645 9.01 4.58 0.11
CA ALA A 645 8.57 5.14 -1.18
C ALA A 645 9.33 4.49 -2.33
N ALA A 646 8.61 4.18 -3.42
CA ALA A 646 9.17 3.71 -4.67
C ALA A 646 9.81 4.90 -5.42
N ALA A 647 11.10 5.13 -5.21
CA ALA A 647 11.85 6.34 -5.57
C ALA A 647 11.49 7.59 -4.73
N GLU A 648 12.27 8.66 -4.93
CA GLU A 648 12.09 9.93 -4.25
C GLU A 648 10.78 10.60 -4.72
N GLY A 649 9.91 10.93 -3.77
CA GLY A 649 8.68 11.69 -4.02
C GLY A 649 8.97 13.19 -4.06
N ILE A 650 8.43 13.90 -5.05
CA ILE A 650 8.58 15.36 -5.19
C ILE A 650 7.35 16.03 -4.57
N TYR A 651 7.55 17.05 -3.73
CA TYR A 651 6.45 17.87 -3.22
C TYR A 651 5.68 18.54 -4.38
N PRO A 652 4.33 18.63 -4.33
CA PRO A 652 3.53 19.21 -5.41
C PRO A 652 3.92 20.66 -5.76
N LEU A 653 4.38 21.44 -4.77
CA LEU A 653 4.76 22.84 -4.97
C LEU A 653 6.11 23.02 -5.69
N PHE A 654 6.98 22.01 -5.67
CA PHE A 654 8.27 21.99 -6.38
C PHE A 654 8.24 21.12 -7.65
N ALA A 655 7.14 20.39 -7.89
CA ALA A 655 6.97 19.53 -9.06
C ALA A 655 6.94 20.31 -10.38
N LEU A 656 6.57 21.60 -10.36
CA LEU A 656 6.50 22.42 -11.57
C LEU A 656 7.87 22.69 -12.23
N LEU A 657 8.98 22.55 -11.49
CA LEU A 657 10.33 22.83 -12.01
C LEU A 657 11.18 21.58 -12.30
N ASN A 658 10.85 20.43 -11.70
CA ASN A 658 11.67 19.21 -11.78
C ASN A 658 11.12 18.09 -12.69
N LEU A 659 10.07 18.37 -13.47
CA LEU A 659 9.41 17.37 -14.33
C LEU A 659 10.29 16.86 -15.51
N VAL A 660 11.48 17.43 -15.74
CA VAL A 660 12.24 17.20 -16.99
C VAL A 660 13.47 16.29 -16.87
N LEU A 661 13.89 15.84 -15.67
CA LEU A 661 15.24 15.23 -15.53
C LEU A 661 15.36 13.84 -14.88
N THR A 662 14.28 13.09 -14.64
CA THR A 662 14.41 11.69 -14.16
C THR A 662 13.52 10.74 -14.96
N GLY A 663 14.13 9.78 -15.67
CA GLY A 663 13.42 8.74 -16.42
C GLY A 663 12.50 7.87 -15.54
N SER A 664 11.57 7.15 -16.17
CA SER A 664 10.55 6.33 -15.49
C SER A 664 11.18 5.28 -14.57
N LEU A 665 10.82 5.31 -13.28
CA LEU A 665 11.24 4.34 -12.24
C LEU A 665 10.09 3.46 -11.76
N ASP A 666 9.03 3.33 -12.57
CA ASP A 666 7.92 2.43 -12.28
C ASP A 666 8.43 0.98 -12.12
N ASP A 667 7.68 0.16 -11.38
CA ASP A 667 8.00 -1.24 -11.17
C ASP A 667 6.74 -2.10 -11.32
N TRP A 668 6.94 -3.40 -11.50
CA TRP A 668 5.85 -4.38 -11.64
C TRP A 668 6.11 -5.60 -10.78
N ILE A 669 5.04 -6.19 -10.25
CA ILE A 669 5.06 -7.49 -9.59
C ILE A 669 3.73 -8.21 -9.81
N ASP A 670 3.79 -9.47 -10.26
CA ASP A 670 2.60 -10.30 -10.50
C ASP A 670 1.49 -9.59 -11.31
N GLY A 671 1.87 -8.83 -12.34
CA GLY A 671 0.93 -8.05 -13.16
C GLY A 671 0.46 -6.73 -12.55
N HIS A 672 0.87 -6.38 -11.33
CA HIS A 672 0.52 -5.12 -10.66
C HIS A 672 1.58 -4.04 -10.91
N LEU A 673 1.16 -2.91 -11.47
CA LEU A 673 1.99 -1.71 -11.60
C LEU A 673 2.15 -1.02 -10.24
N ILE A 674 3.40 -0.68 -9.91
CA ILE A 674 3.77 0.18 -8.79
C ILE A 674 4.39 1.45 -9.37
N PRO A 675 3.60 2.54 -9.50
CA PRO A 675 4.11 3.79 -10.03
C PRO A 675 5.21 4.39 -9.15
N LYS A 676 6.11 5.16 -9.76
CA LYS A 676 7.07 6.00 -9.06
C LYS A 676 6.36 6.93 -8.06
N GLY A 677 6.96 7.13 -6.88
CA GLY A 677 6.43 7.95 -5.80
C GLY A 677 5.38 7.24 -4.95
N THR A 678 5.01 6.00 -5.29
CA THR A 678 4.07 5.20 -4.50
C THR A 678 4.58 4.99 -3.08
N THR A 679 3.72 5.25 -2.10
CA THR A 679 3.99 4.90 -0.70
C THR A 679 3.84 3.39 -0.52
N VAL A 680 4.83 2.74 0.07
CA VAL A 680 4.84 1.29 0.28
C VAL A 680 4.79 0.99 1.78
N ILE A 681 3.74 0.32 2.22
CA ILE A 681 3.49 -0.02 3.62
C ILE A 681 3.70 -1.52 3.78
N VAL A 682 4.53 -1.94 4.74
CA VAL A 682 4.70 -3.34 5.10
C VAL A 682 3.84 -3.63 6.31
N ASN A 683 2.79 -4.43 6.14
CA ASN A 683 1.92 -4.81 7.24
C ASN A 683 2.58 -5.93 8.07
N GLY A 684 3.50 -5.55 8.96
CA GLY A 684 4.18 -6.45 9.88
C GLY A 684 3.23 -7.28 10.74
N TRP A 685 2.16 -6.67 11.25
CA TRP A 685 1.13 -7.38 12.02
C TRP A 685 0.51 -8.52 11.23
N GLY A 686 0.03 -8.23 10.01
CA GLY A 686 -0.59 -9.24 9.15
C GLY A 686 0.38 -10.36 8.77
N LEU A 687 1.66 -10.03 8.52
CA LEU A 687 2.71 -11.03 8.29
C LEU A 687 3.00 -11.92 9.52
N HIS A 688 2.78 -11.40 10.73
CA HIS A 688 3.00 -12.10 12.00
C HIS A 688 1.77 -12.89 12.45
N HIS A 689 0.60 -12.57 11.91
CA HIS A 689 -0.67 -13.22 12.23
C HIS A 689 -1.24 -14.04 11.07
N ASP A 690 -0.46 -14.28 10.01
CA ASP A 690 -0.83 -15.14 8.88
C ASP A 690 -1.13 -16.56 9.36
N LYS A 691 -2.41 -16.92 9.35
CA LYS A 691 -2.93 -18.22 9.83
C LYS A 691 -2.40 -19.41 9.05
N ARG A 692 -1.87 -19.21 7.82
CA ARG A 692 -1.22 -20.27 7.05
C ARG A 692 0.11 -20.69 7.67
N ARG A 693 0.77 -19.78 8.39
CA ARG A 693 2.04 -20.03 9.08
C ARG A 693 1.86 -20.22 10.58
N PHE A 694 0.95 -19.49 11.19
CA PHE A 694 0.66 -19.50 12.62
C PHE A 694 -0.84 -19.80 12.83
N PRO A 695 -1.28 -21.08 12.80
CA PRO A 695 -2.70 -21.45 12.83
C PRO A 695 -3.49 -20.85 14.01
N ASN A 696 -2.84 -20.70 15.16
CA ASN A 696 -3.32 -20.09 16.41
C ASN A 696 -2.61 -18.75 16.68
N SER A 697 -2.51 -17.87 15.69
CA SER A 697 -1.71 -16.63 15.74
C SER A 697 -2.01 -15.68 16.91
N ASP A 698 -3.21 -15.71 17.49
CA ASP A 698 -3.58 -14.90 18.66
C ASP A 698 -3.10 -15.48 20.01
N VAL A 699 -2.67 -16.74 20.01
CA VAL A 699 -2.09 -17.43 21.17
C VAL A 699 -0.60 -17.16 21.22
N PHE A 700 -0.07 -16.90 22.42
CA PHE A 700 1.38 -16.87 22.64
C PHE A 700 1.90 -18.31 22.72
N ASP A 701 2.45 -18.81 21.62
CA ASP A 701 2.94 -20.18 21.49
C ASP A 701 4.38 -20.21 20.93
N PRO A 702 5.40 -20.38 21.79
CA PRO A 702 6.79 -20.48 21.34
C PRO A 702 7.07 -21.68 20.43
N ASP A 703 6.24 -22.74 20.45
CA ASP A 703 6.46 -23.91 19.60
C ASP A 703 6.23 -23.58 18.10
N HIS A 704 5.64 -22.43 17.76
CA HIS A 704 5.67 -21.85 16.41
C HIS A 704 7.08 -21.73 15.82
N TYR A 705 8.10 -21.58 16.68
CA TYR A 705 9.51 -21.44 16.31
C TYR A 705 10.34 -22.65 16.71
N ARG A 706 9.71 -23.81 16.97
CA ARG A 706 10.42 -25.03 17.38
C ARG A 706 11.57 -25.36 16.40
N GLY A 707 12.77 -25.48 16.93
CA GLY A 707 13.98 -25.78 16.15
C GLY A 707 14.57 -24.58 15.39
N GLN A 708 14.00 -23.38 15.54
CA GLN A 708 14.51 -22.15 14.94
C GLN A 708 15.12 -21.23 16.01
N THR A 709 16.41 -21.36 16.24
CA THR A 709 17.18 -20.56 17.21
C THR A 709 18.15 -19.59 16.56
N ALA A 710 18.23 -19.53 15.23
CA ALA A 710 19.08 -18.54 14.57
C ALA A 710 18.58 -17.12 14.84
N LEU A 711 19.49 -16.16 14.90
CA LEU A 711 19.17 -14.78 15.24
C LEU A 711 18.42 -14.09 14.11
N ALA A 712 17.62 -13.07 14.45
CA ALA A 712 16.83 -12.34 13.45
C ALA A 712 17.72 -11.69 12.37
N SER A 713 18.97 -11.32 12.70
CA SER A 713 19.94 -10.79 11.74
C SER A 713 20.28 -11.78 10.64
N ASP A 714 20.45 -13.06 10.99
CA ASP A 714 20.81 -14.12 10.03
C ASP A 714 19.59 -14.50 9.19
N LEU A 715 18.45 -14.64 9.86
CA LEU A 715 17.19 -15.02 9.24
C LEU A 715 16.63 -13.96 8.29
N ALA A 716 16.88 -12.67 8.55
CA ALA A 716 16.51 -11.59 7.64
C ALA A 716 17.32 -11.61 6.33
N GLY A 717 18.58 -12.04 6.39
CA GLY A 717 19.48 -12.16 5.24
C GLY A 717 19.26 -13.42 4.40
N ALA A 718 18.59 -14.42 4.94
CA ALA A 718 18.42 -15.73 4.32
C ALA A 718 17.79 -15.67 2.91
N PRO A 719 18.22 -16.52 1.95
CA PRO A 719 17.65 -16.56 0.60
C PRO A 719 16.16 -16.92 0.58
N ASP A 720 15.77 -17.89 1.41
CA ASP A 720 14.38 -18.31 1.59
C ASP A 720 13.63 -17.30 2.48
N TYR A 721 12.57 -16.70 1.96
CA TYR A 721 11.74 -15.76 2.72
C TYR A 721 10.92 -16.44 3.82
N ASN A 722 10.74 -17.77 3.75
CA ASN A 722 10.04 -18.53 4.77
C ASN A 722 10.90 -18.76 6.03
N SER A 723 12.23 -18.79 5.92
CA SER A 723 13.09 -18.98 7.10
C SER A 723 13.07 -17.78 8.04
N ARG A 724 12.77 -16.58 7.52
CA ARG A 724 12.66 -15.36 8.32
C ARG A 724 11.69 -15.56 9.48
N ASP A 725 12.04 -15.15 10.69
CA ASP A 725 11.21 -15.37 11.87
C ASP A 725 10.07 -14.35 12.00
N HIS A 726 10.42 -13.07 11.89
CA HIS A 726 9.50 -11.94 11.99
C HIS A 726 10.01 -10.72 11.19
N TYR A 727 9.19 -9.67 11.20
CA TYR A 727 9.41 -8.40 10.51
C TYR A 727 9.53 -7.19 11.46
N GLY A 728 9.61 -7.41 12.78
CA GLY A 728 9.73 -6.34 13.78
C GLY A 728 10.94 -5.42 13.60
N TYR A 729 12.02 -5.91 13.00
CA TYR A 729 13.21 -5.11 12.67
C TYR A 729 13.13 -4.37 11.31
N GLY A 730 12.01 -4.40 10.60
CA GLY A 730 11.90 -3.80 9.27
C GLY A 730 12.66 -4.61 8.21
N THR A 731 12.91 -4.05 7.02
CA THR A 731 13.38 -4.83 5.87
C THR A 731 14.28 -4.04 4.91
N GLY A 732 15.01 -4.72 4.03
CA GLY A 732 15.91 -4.11 3.03
C GLY A 732 17.02 -3.27 3.65
N ARG A 733 17.48 -2.23 2.92
CA ARG A 733 18.53 -1.31 3.40
C ARG A 733 18.12 -0.52 4.65
N ARG A 734 16.81 -0.39 4.90
CA ARG A 734 16.22 0.31 6.05
C ARG A 734 15.94 -0.62 7.23
N ILE A 735 16.42 -1.87 7.21
CA ILE A 735 16.38 -2.77 8.38
C ILE A 735 17.01 -2.10 9.60
N CYS A 736 16.56 -2.46 10.80
CA CYS A 736 16.96 -1.86 12.07
C CYS A 736 18.50 -1.84 12.24
N PRO A 737 19.11 -0.67 12.57
CA PRO A 737 20.51 -0.58 12.94
C PRO A 737 20.89 -1.37 14.18
N GLY A 738 19.99 -1.39 15.15
CA GLY A 738 20.22 -1.93 16.48
C GLY A 738 19.85 -3.40 16.62
N ILE A 739 19.68 -4.14 15.52
CA ILE A 739 19.19 -5.53 15.53
C ILE A 739 20.01 -6.42 16.48
N HIS A 740 21.34 -6.36 16.43
CA HIS A 740 22.19 -7.17 17.31
C HIS A 740 22.09 -6.74 18.78
N VAL A 741 22.06 -5.43 19.07
CA VAL A 741 21.87 -4.92 20.43
C VAL A 741 20.52 -5.36 21.00
N ALA A 742 19.45 -5.25 20.19
CA ALA A 742 18.10 -5.60 20.59
C ALA A 742 17.94 -7.10 20.85
N GLU A 743 18.44 -7.98 19.98
CA GLU A 743 18.38 -9.44 20.20
C GLU A 743 19.01 -9.85 21.54
N ARG A 744 20.18 -9.29 21.86
CA ARG A 744 20.87 -9.53 23.14
C ARG A 744 20.10 -8.94 24.33
N ASN A 745 19.54 -7.73 24.19
CA ASN A 745 18.72 -7.10 25.23
C ASN A 745 17.47 -7.91 25.56
N LEU A 746 16.74 -8.33 24.53
CA LEU A 746 15.50 -9.07 24.68
C LEU A 746 15.76 -10.43 25.30
N PHE A 747 16.77 -11.16 24.82
CA PHE A 747 17.15 -12.44 25.41
C PHE A 747 17.58 -12.30 26.87
N LEU A 748 18.53 -11.40 27.18
CA LEU A 748 19.01 -11.21 28.55
C LEU A 748 17.87 -10.75 29.48
N GLY A 749 17.04 -9.81 29.04
CA GLY A 749 15.91 -9.33 29.82
C GLY A 749 14.89 -10.44 30.11
N ILE A 750 14.42 -11.14 29.07
CA ILE A 750 13.37 -12.16 29.19
C ILE A 750 13.90 -13.40 29.93
N ALA A 751 15.07 -13.93 29.57
CA ALA A 751 15.63 -15.11 30.23
C ALA A 751 15.86 -14.87 31.73
N LYS A 752 16.37 -13.69 32.10
CA LYS A 752 16.55 -13.32 33.51
C LYS A 752 15.22 -13.15 34.25
N LEU A 753 14.18 -12.61 33.61
CA LEU A 753 12.84 -12.51 34.20
C LEU A 753 12.24 -13.90 34.45
N ILE A 754 12.34 -14.81 33.47
CA ILE A 754 11.90 -16.22 33.58
C ILE A 754 12.63 -16.91 34.73
N TRP A 755 13.96 -16.75 34.80
CA TRP A 755 14.78 -17.32 35.88
C TRP A 755 14.36 -16.82 37.26
N ALA A 756 14.11 -15.51 37.40
CA ALA A 756 13.94 -14.85 38.69
C ALA A 756 12.53 -14.96 39.29
N PHE A 757 11.48 -14.88 38.48
CA PHE A 757 10.14 -14.53 38.96
C PHE A 757 9.04 -15.51 38.56
N SER A 758 8.05 -15.64 39.45
CA SER A 758 6.70 -16.06 39.09
C SER A 758 5.92 -14.82 38.65
N ILE A 759 5.25 -14.89 37.49
CA ILE A 759 4.49 -13.79 36.90
C ILE A 759 3.04 -14.24 36.76
N GLU A 760 2.14 -13.60 37.48
CA GLU A 760 0.72 -13.97 37.55
C GLU A 760 -0.16 -12.77 37.25
N ALA A 761 -1.40 -13.02 36.83
CA ALA A 761 -2.42 -11.97 36.76
C ALA A 761 -2.59 -11.27 38.12
N GLY A 762 -2.82 -9.96 38.09
CA GLY A 762 -3.09 -9.18 39.29
C GLY A 762 -4.36 -9.62 40.01
N LYS A 763 -4.54 -9.16 41.25
CA LYS A 763 -5.73 -9.42 42.05
C LYS A 763 -6.46 -8.12 42.40
N ASP A 764 -7.77 -8.18 42.47
CA ASP A 764 -8.61 -7.09 42.98
C ASP A 764 -8.53 -6.99 44.52
N GLU A 765 -9.20 -5.99 45.10
CA GLU A 765 -9.25 -5.78 46.56
C GLU A 765 -9.87 -6.97 47.32
N ALA A 766 -10.71 -7.76 46.66
CA ALA A 766 -11.33 -8.97 47.21
C ALA A 766 -10.45 -10.23 47.05
N GLY A 767 -9.30 -10.12 46.38
CA GLY A 767 -8.36 -11.21 46.15
C GLY A 767 -8.65 -12.09 44.92
N ASN A 768 -9.63 -11.72 44.08
CA ASN A 768 -9.94 -12.41 42.83
C ASN A 768 -8.96 -12.01 41.74
N LEU A 769 -8.65 -12.93 40.82
CA LEU A 769 -7.80 -12.63 39.66
C LEU A 769 -8.48 -11.64 38.73
N ILE A 770 -7.75 -10.61 38.32
CA ILE A 770 -8.15 -9.67 37.27
C ILE A 770 -7.80 -10.30 35.93
N PRO A 771 -8.77 -10.61 35.06
CA PRO A 771 -8.47 -11.16 33.74
C PRO A 771 -7.61 -10.17 32.93
N PRO A 772 -6.47 -10.60 32.35
CA PRO A 772 -5.63 -9.71 31.56
C PRO A 772 -6.30 -9.34 30.23
N ASP A 773 -6.33 -8.05 29.90
CA ASP A 773 -6.84 -7.55 28.62
C ASP A 773 -5.77 -7.69 27.53
N LEU A 774 -5.77 -8.84 26.86
CA LEU A 774 -4.81 -9.13 25.79
C LEU A 774 -5.28 -8.70 24.40
N ASN A 775 -6.45 -8.06 24.29
CA ASN A 775 -6.99 -7.64 23.00
C ASN A 775 -6.10 -6.52 22.42
N PRO A 776 -5.68 -6.60 21.14
CA PRO A 776 -4.78 -5.62 20.53
C PRO A 776 -5.38 -4.21 20.39
N GLU A 777 -6.70 -4.06 20.43
CA GLU A 777 -7.41 -2.78 20.34
C GLU A 777 -7.60 -2.12 21.71
N THR A 778 -7.85 -2.89 22.76
CA THR A 778 -8.19 -2.36 24.10
C THR A 778 -7.03 -2.43 25.10
N GLY A 779 -6.21 -3.48 25.03
CA GLY A 779 -5.10 -3.73 25.94
C GLY A 779 -3.77 -3.10 25.54
N TYR A 780 -3.70 -2.47 24.35
CA TYR A 780 -2.47 -1.90 23.79
C TYR A 780 -2.67 -0.44 23.35
N SER A 781 -1.58 0.31 23.34
CA SER A 781 -1.54 1.73 22.96
C SER A 781 -1.72 1.92 21.45
N GLU A 782 -2.06 3.15 21.07
CA GLU A 782 -2.22 3.57 19.68
C GLU A 782 -0.96 4.32 19.21
N GLY A 783 -0.88 4.61 17.91
CA GLY A 783 0.24 5.32 17.30
C GLY A 783 1.17 4.44 16.45
N PHE A 784 2.31 5.01 16.03
CA PHE A 784 3.28 4.27 15.20
C PHE A 784 4.07 3.23 16.00
N LEU A 785 4.14 3.38 17.33
CA LEU A 785 4.69 2.41 18.27
C LEU A 785 3.57 1.93 19.19
N VAL A 786 3.43 0.62 19.31
CA VAL A 786 2.41 -0.04 20.11
C VAL A 786 3.04 -0.73 21.32
N CYS A 787 2.51 -0.46 22.51
CA CYS A 787 2.95 -1.03 23.77
C CYS A 787 1.73 -1.47 24.60
N ALA A 788 1.90 -2.38 25.55
CA ALA A 788 0.82 -2.73 26.46
C ALA A 788 0.39 -1.49 27.28
N ARG A 789 -0.93 -1.29 27.44
CA ARG A 789 -1.46 -0.35 28.44
C ARG A 789 -1.18 -0.89 29.84
N ASP A 790 -1.31 -0.06 30.87
CA ASP A 790 -1.13 -0.51 32.25
C ASP A 790 -2.06 -1.68 32.57
N PHE A 791 -1.49 -2.77 33.07
CA PHE A 791 -2.22 -3.98 33.45
C PHE A 791 -1.83 -4.41 34.87
N ALA A 792 -2.75 -5.06 35.57
CA ALA A 792 -2.47 -5.56 36.92
C ALA A 792 -1.64 -6.85 36.83
N CYS A 793 -0.48 -6.87 37.48
CA CYS A 793 0.46 -7.99 37.45
C CYS A 793 1.04 -8.26 38.83
N ARG A 794 1.14 -9.53 39.21
CA ARG A 794 1.80 -9.96 40.45
C ARG A 794 3.10 -10.66 40.10
N ILE A 795 4.22 -10.03 40.48
CA ILE A 795 5.57 -10.51 40.20
C ILE A 795 6.28 -10.79 41.53
N THR A 796 6.70 -12.05 41.74
CA THR A 796 7.33 -12.47 43.00
C THR A 796 8.58 -13.32 42.75
N PRO A 797 9.68 -13.12 43.50
CA PRO A 797 10.88 -13.95 43.36
C PRO A 797 10.54 -15.43 43.58
N ARG A 798 11.05 -16.33 42.72
CA ARG A 798 10.80 -17.78 42.81
C ARG A 798 11.44 -18.43 44.04
N SER A 799 12.54 -17.87 44.54
CA SER A 799 13.19 -18.32 45.78
C SER A 799 13.99 -17.22 46.46
N ALA A 800 14.26 -17.39 47.76
CA ALA A 800 15.10 -16.49 48.53
C ALA A 800 16.56 -16.49 48.03
N ALA A 801 17.07 -17.63 47.58
CA ALA A 801 18.42 -17.77 47.03
C ALA A 801 18.57 -16.98 45.72
N ARG A 802 17.61 -17.07 44.80
CA ARG A 802 17.61 -16.25 43.57
C ARG A 802 17.58 -14.76 43.90
N ARG A 803 16.76 -14.33 44.86
CA ARG A 803 16.75 -12.93 45.34
C ARG A 803 18.11 -12.49 45.88
N ALA A 804 18.79 -13.34 46.66
CA ALA A 804 20.12 -13.06 47.18
C ALA A 804 21.17 -12.94 46.05
N THR A 805 21.11 -13.83 45.06
CA THR A 805 21.95 -13.77 43.85
C THR A 805 21.75 -12.47 43.08
N ILE A 806 20.51 -12.03 42.87
CA ILE A 806 20.20 -10.74 42.22
C ILE A 806 20.85 -9.57 42.94
N MET A 807 20.70 -9.51 44.27
CA MET A 807 21.27 -8.40 45.06
C MET A 807 22.80 -8.42 45.04
N ARG A 808 23.42 -9.59 45.06
CA ARG A 808 24.87 -9.76 44.97
C ARG A 808 25.40 -9.31 43.62
N GLU A 809 24.82 -9.79 42.52
CA GLU A 809 25.23 -9.41 41.18
C GLU A 809 24.97 -7.92 40.90
N PHE A 810 23.91 -7.34 41.48
CA PHE A 810 23.67 -5.89 41.38
C PHE A 810 24.79 -5.10 42.05
N LYS A 811 25.22 -5.50 43.25
CA LYS A 811 26.36 -4.87 43.93
C LYS A 811 27.63 -4.96 43.09
N GLN A 812 27.89 -6.13 42.50
CA GLN A 812 29.03 -6.32 41.60
C GLN A 812 28.93 -5.42 40.36
N ALA A 813 27.76 -5.32 39.75
CA ALA A 813 27.51 -4.42 38.62
C ALA A 813 27.76 -2.94 38.99
N GLN A 814 27.42 -2.51 40.20
CA GLN A 814 27.72 -1.15 40.68
C GLN A 814 29.22 -0.87 40.74
N GLU A 815 29.99 -1.80 41.28
CA GLU A 815 31.43 -1.66 41.48
C GLU A 815 32.21 -1.77 40.16
N GLU A 816 31.88 -2.76 39.34
CA GLU A 816 32.68 -3.12 38.18
C GLU A 816 32.24 -2.43 36.89
N VAL A 817 30.93 -2.24 36.68
CA VAL A 817 30.38 -1.81 35.37
C VAL A 817 29.84 -0.39 35.43
N PHE A 818 28.93 -0.11 36.36
CA PHE A 818 28.25 1.18 36.43
C PHE A 818 29.19 2.33 36.80
N SER A 819 30.27 2.04 37.52
CA SER A 819 31.36 3.00 37.82
C SER A 819 32.09 3.51 36.57
N CYS A 820 32.00 2.80 35.43
CA CYS A 820 32.58 3.23 34.16
C CYS A 820 31.73 4.28 33.41
N TYR A 821 30.51 4.56 33.86
CA TYR A 821 29.56 5.46 33.18
C TYR A 821 29.24 6.66 34.05
N GLU A 822 28.91 7.78 33.42
CA GLU A 822 28.51 8.98 34.15
C GLU A 822 27.12 8.82 34.77
N ASN A 823 26.97 9.32 36.00
CA ASN A 823 25.67 9.47 36.64
C ASN A 823 25.08 10.82 36.20
N PRO A 824 23.83 10.87 35.72
CA PRO A 824 23.19 12.12 35.28
C PRO A 824 22.87 13.11 36.40
N VAL A 825 23.04 12.71 37.67
CA VAL A 825 22.79 13.50 38.89
C VAL A 825 24.06 14.18 39.39
#